data_AF-A0ABD3QJZ3-F1
#
_entry.id   AF-A0ABD3QJZ3-F1
#
_cell.length_a   1.000
_cell.length_b   1.000
_cell.length_c   1.000
_cell.angle_alpha   90.00
_cell.angle_beta   90.00
_cell.angle_gamma   90.00
#
_symmetry.space_group_name_H-M   'P 1'
#
loop_
_entity.id
_entity.type
_entity.pdbx_description
1 polymer ?
#
loop_
_entity_poly.entity_id
_entity_poly.type
_entity_poly.pdbx_seq_one_letter_code
_entity_poly.pdbx_strand_id
1 'polypeptide(L)'
;GDKVVGLTRNPSKLVIPKGSGGADADKPLSDPNLTLIGGSVTNPSDVAKVFESPIDGVIVALGGKTSDVGDTMLTDGTNNIISAMKEKGVKRLAVVTSIGAGDSKDQAPFAFKLLMMTVMKKIFNDKNNQEKAVESSGLEYCIVRPGGLTVDPPTGVINVIDGEAGSIPRADVASFCLGAVRDDDFQYIGKAPCISSVGGTSWTKDRSKAARESAHNRSTVHFISLQTMSSEGDAVATPTVDLDALRTRITDLGETIKILKSSSEPDKDAIASAVAELLDAKRSFANNNGGIGVDGNKWEEPMSKKDKKKAEKAAKAAGDGGNVVSEANAAKKAAKKSEAKAKKAAAKSGAPVPAPAAAPKAVAPKAKAVAAPTPIRFSLSPNQISFNPNVSISERPVVALTAAILTNTIVDYELVSDHRRSGCALGLPSGNEVSGDLAMARYIAKQANLSSIMGANDEDAAMIDQWVDYALQLNKFGLARRVLAVSKTLDPILASATYIVGYSLTLADVALFAALGFPATEEGKGEVLSVLNGDSSTRRWIEMMAVHPAIREAAQLAVGVAKNAEASFEIGAEMDELVSGMSYLEGAVPGKVVTRFPPEPSGYLHVGHAKAVLLNDYYARRYKGRLILRFDDTNPSKEKDEFQTSIVEDLGKIGVKPDVVTFTSDYFETIRNYAIWMIENGLAYTDDTPQEEMQKERMERVNSKHRNDSASDSMKNFNLMCSGKEEGKAWCLRAKIDMSSDNGTLRDPVLYRQNTTPHHRSGTKFPTVRGVSRRGIDVDALKKFMCSQGASRRVVNMEWSKFWAENKKEIDKYAKRFMAIDKVDHVALTITNVSNGVGFLSTDYLPKDPSFGKRLVRTSKKVLLEKVDCDGMEVGENIVLTRWGVVQLTKVDGGLEGVFVPDGDVKAAKRKISWLADVSENIPVILSEFDNLISKEKLEEDDKFEDYINPDTQAETEVIGDAGLKTLKENDIIQLERRGFYRVDRAYVNNGKPLMLFMIPDGKKKAMSGLDGKLAHR
;
A
#
# COMPACT_ATOMS: atom_id res chain seq x y z
N GLY A 1 -16.32 -27.90 23.36
CA GLY A 1 -17.10 -28.82 22.49
C GLY A 1 -17.03 -30.18 23.12
N ASP A 2 -15.95 -30.89 22.82
CA ASP A 2 -15.39 -31.94 23.69
C ASP A 2 -15.33 -31.47 25.16
N LYS A 3 -15.66 -32.35 26.12
CA LYS A 3 -15.08 -32.28 27.45
C LYS A 3 -13.68 -32.85 27.39
N VAL A 4 -12.71 -32.07 27.86
CA VAL A 4 -11.28 -32.39 27.84
C VAL A 4 -10.74 -32.31 29.27
N VAL A 5 -10.15 -33.39 29.76
CA VAL A 5 -9.21 -33.30 30.90
C VAL A 5 -7.80 -33.38 30.34
N GLY A 6 -6.92 -32.47 30.75
CA GLY A 6 -5.53 -32.46 30.32
C GLY A 6 -4.54 -32.41 31.48
N LEU A 7 -3.52 -33.26 31.41
CA LEU A 7 -2.42 -33.31 32.36
C LEU A 7 -1.23 -32.51 31.81
N THR A 8 -0.76 -31.55 32.59
CA THR A 8 0.40 -30.68 32.31
C THR A 8 1.14 -30.38 33.61
N ARG A 9 2.46 -30.11 33.56
CA ARG A 9 3.20 -29.71 34.77
C ARG A 9 2.78 -28.35 35.33
N ASN A 10 2.26 -27.46 34.50
CA ASN A 10 1.79 -26.15 34.96
C ASN A 10 0.59 -25.65 34.11
N PRO A 11 -0.65 -25.81 34.60
CA PRO A 11 -1.86 -25.31 33.95
C PRO A 11 -1.83 -23.81 33.62
N SER A 12 -1.29 -22.96 34.50
CA SER A 12 -1.34 -21.50 34.33
C SER A 12 -0.38 -20.96 33.26
N LYS A 13 0.43 -21.82 32.64
CA LYS A 13 1.33 -21.49 31.53
C LYS A 13 0.82 -21.97 30.16
N LEU A 14 -0.32 -22.65 30.11
CA LEU A 14 -0.97 -22.93 28.83
C LEU A 14 -1.66 -21.67 28.34
N VAL A 15 -1.29 -21.25 27.13
CA VAL A 15 -1.88 -20.12 26.41
C VAL A 15 -2.46 -20.60 25.08
N ILE A 16 -3.42 -19.84 24.55
CA ILE A 16 -4.04 -20.13 23.26
C ILE A 16 -2.98 -19.91 22.15
N PRO A 17 -2.70 -20.90 21.28
CA PRO A 17 -1.62 -20.80 20.30
C PRO A 17 -1.85 -19.70 19.26
N LYS A 18 -0.79 -18.96 18.89
CA LYS A 18 -0.85 -17.88 17.88
C LYS A 18 -1.52 -18.27 16.57
N GLY A 19 -1.27 -19.47 16.06
CA GLY A 19 -1.84 -19.95 14.79
C GLY A 19 -3.34 -20.17 14.80
N SER A 20 -3.88 -20.69 15.90
CA SER A 20 -5.30 -21.09 16.01
C SER A 20 -6.14 -20.20 16.94
N GLY A 21 -5.52 -19.20 17.56
CA GLY A 21 -6.14 -18.36 18.60
C GLY A 21 -6.83 -17.10 18.12
N GLY A 22 -6.53 -16.62 16.91
CA GLY A 22 -7.07 -15.35 16.40
C GLY A 22 -6.83 -14.19 17.38
N ALA A 23 -7.90 -13.47 17.74
CA ALA A 23 -7.86 -12.37 18.71
C ALA A 23 -7.63 -12.80 20.18
N ASP A 24 -7.66 -14.11 20.46
CA ASP A 24 -7.41 -14.71 21.76
C ASP A 24 -6.02 -15.34 21.89
N ALA A 25 -5.17 -15.23 20.85
CA ALA A 25 -3.77 -15.66 20.90
C ALA A 25 -3.02 -15.08 22.11
N ASP A 26 -2.10 -15.86 22.68
CA ASP A 26 -1.32 -15.58 23.90
C ASP A 26 -2.14 -15.40 25.20
N LYS A 27 -3.49 -15.39 25.16
CA LYS A 27 -4.32 -15.40 26.39
C LYS A 27 -4.25 -16.76 27.09
N PRO A 28 -4.43 -16.85 28.42
CA PRO A 28 -4.50 -18.12 29.14
C PRO A 28 -5.55 -19.07 28.54
N LEU A 29 -5.19 -20.35 28.39
CA LEU A 29 -6.08 -21.36 27.83
C LEU A 29 -7.21 -21.69 28.82
N SER A 30 -8.41 -21.21 28.53
CA SER A 30 -9.61 -21.40 29.35
C SER A 30 -10.83 -21.69 28.47
N ASP A 31 -11.49 -22.83 28.71
CA ASP A 31 -12.75 -23.22 28.08
C ASP A 31 -13.63 -23.90 29.15
N PRO A 32 -14.96 -23.67 29.21
CA PRO A 32 -15.84 -24.30 30.19
C PRO A 32 -15.86 -25.84 30.18
N ASN A 33 -15.35 -26.45 29.10
CA ASN A 33 -15.24 -27.90 28.93
C ASN A 33 -13.80 -28.42 29.14
N LEU A 34 -12.84 -27.56 29.50
CA LEU A 34 -11.43 -27.91 29.71
C LEU A 34 -11.07 -27.93 31.21
N THR A 35 -10.69 -29.09 31.72
CA THR A 35 -10.12 -29.27 33.06
C THR A 35 -8.62 -29.53 32.96
N LEU A 36 -7.79 -28.67 33.56
CA LEU A 36 -6.34 -28.84 33.57
C LEU A 36 -5.83 -29.34 34.93
N ILE A 37 -5.16 -30.48 34.93
CA ILE A 37 -4.54 -31.10 36.10
C ILE A 37 -3.03 -30.80 36.09
N GLY A 38 -2.53 -30.32 37.23
CA GLY A 38 -1.10 -30.15 37.48
C GLY A 38 -0.43 -31.48 37.88
N GLY A 39 0.57 -31.95 37.12
CA GLY A 39 1.32 -33.17 37.46
C GLY A 39 2.33 -33.61 36.40
N SER A 40 3.01 -34.75 36.61
CA SER A 40 3.98 -35.32 35.65
C SER A 40 3.54 -36.68 35.13
N VAL A 41 3.61 -36.90 33.82
CA VAL A 41 3.28 -38.20 33.19
C VAL A 41 4.17 -39.36 33.65
N THR A 42 5.38 -39.04 34.14
CA THR A 42 6.30 -40.01 34.74
C THR A 42 5.88 -40.46 36.14
N ASN A 43 4.87 -39.84 36.75
CA ASN A 43 4.29 -40.24 38.03
C ASN A 43 2.93 -40.94 37.79
N PRO A 44 2.81 -42.26 38.04
CA PRO A 44 1.56 -43.00 37.84
C PRO A 44 0.37 -42.39 38.60
N SER A 45 0.60 -41.82 39.79
CA SER A 45 -0.46 -41.20 40.59
C SER A 45 -0.99 -39.88 40.01
N ASP A 46 -0.20 -39.15 39.22
CA ASP A 46 -0.67 -37.97 38.50
C ASP A 46 -1.42 -38.35 37.22
N VAL A 47 -0.99 -39.41 36.55
CA VAL A 47 -1.70 -39.99 35.39
C VAL A 47 -3.07 -40.53 35.81
N ALA A 48 -3.16 -41.24 36.96
CA ALA A 48 -4.40 -41.79 37.46
C ALA A 48 -5.52 -40.74 37.67
N LYS A 49 -5.16 -39.52 38.10
CA LYS A 49 -6.10 -38.40 38.29
C LYS A 49 -6.87 -38.02 37.02
N VAL A 50 -6.26 -38.21 35.85
CA VAL A 50 -6.91 -37.94 34.55
C VAL A 50 -8.12 -38.86 34.34
N PHE A 51 -8.05 -40.08 34.86
CA PHE A 51 -9.07 -41.14 34.74
C PHE A 51 -10.01 -41.24 35.95
N GLU A 52 -10.09 -40.20 36.79
CA GLU A 52 -11.13 -40.09 37.82
C GLU A 52 -12.52 -39.82 37.21
N SER A 53 -12.58 -39.36 35.96
CA SER A 53 -13.78 -39.28 35.13
C SER A 53 -13.74 -40.32 34.01
N PRO A 54 -14.88 -40.78 33.47
CA PRO A 54 -14.92 -41.62 32.28
C PRO A 54 -14.22 -40.97 31.08
N ILE A 55 -13.43 -41.76 30.35
CA ILE A 55 -12.62 -41.34 29.19
C ILE A 55 -12.97 -42.25 28.01
N ASP A 56 -13.36 -41.68 26.87
CA ASP A 56 -13.64 -42.47 25.66
C ASP A 56 -12.37 -42.72 24.82
N GLY A 57 -11.40 -41.80 24.87
CA GLY A 57 -10.07 -41.98 24.24
C GLY A 57 -9.01 -40.97 24.69
N VAL A 58 -7.74 -41.33 24.49
CA VAL A 58 -6.56 -40.59 25.00
C VAL A 58 -5.63 -40.14 23.88
N ILE A 59 -5.23 -38.86 23.90
CA ILE A 59 -4.22 -38.29 23.01
C ILE A 59 -2.94 -37.95 23.79
N VAL A 60 -1.82 -38.51 23.34
CA VAL A 60 -0.48 -38.37 23.96
C VAL A 60 0.40 -37.48 23.08
N ALA A 61 0.62 -36.24 23.51
CA ALA A 61 1.41 -35.22 22.80
C ALA A 61 2.63 -34.79 23.64
N LEU A 62 3.52 -35.75 23.90
CA LEU A 62 4.71 -35.58 24.75
C LEU A 62 5.93 -35.09 23.94
N GLY A 63 6.64 -34.11 24.50
CA GLY A 63 7.85 -33.55 23.92
C GLY A 63 8.59 -32.65 24.90
N GLY A 64 9.79 -32.19 24.54
CA GLY A 64 10.63 -31.33 25.37
C GLY A 64 12.11 -31.44 25.01
N LYS A 65 12.95 -30.64 25.68
CA LYS A 65 14.41 -30.81 25.61
C LYS A 65 14.81 -32.01 26.49
N THR A 66 15.67 -32.89 25.98
CA THR A 66 16.14 -34.09 26.70
C THR A 66 16.71 -33.79 28.09
N SER A 67 17.30 -32.61 28.29
CA SER A 67 17.84 -32.13 29.56
C SER A 67 16.82 -32.01 30.70
N ASP A 68 15.54 -31.83 30.37
CA ASP A 68 14.52 -31.36 31.31
C ASP A 68 13.57 -32.50 31.76
N VAL A 69 13.77 -33.69 31.19
CA VAL A 69 12.88 -34.85 31.30
C VAL A 69 13.60 -36.20 31.35
N GLY A 70 14.86 -36.29 30.93
CA GLY A 70 15.65 -37.53 30.91
C GLY A 70 15.67 -38.24 29.55
N ASP A 71 16.35 -39.39 29.49
CA ASP A 71 16.57 -40.15 28.26
C ASP A 71 15.39 -41.09 27.87
N THR A 72 14.38 -41.26 28.73
CA THR A 72 13.31 -42.27 28.59
C THR A 72 11.88 -41.74 28.83
N MET A 73 11.69 -40.42 29.00
CA MET A 73 10.40 -39.86 29.44
C MET A 73 9.23 -40.20 28.51
N LEU A 74 9.46 -40.25 27.20
CA LEU A 74 8.39 -40.56 26.24
C LEU A 74 7.92 -42.00 26.45
N THR A 75 8.85 -42.95 26.59
CA THR A 75 8.54 -44.36 26.88
C THR A 75 7.88 -44.51 28.25
N ASP A 76 8.48 -43.98 29.31
CA ASP A 76 8.02 -44.15 30.70
C ASP A 76 6.64 -43.52 30.92
N GLY A 77 6.43 -42.29 30.43
CA GLY A 77 5.15 -41.60 30.51
C GLY A 77 4.05 -42.31 29.72
N THR A 78 4.37 -42.87 28.55
CA THR A 78 3.39 -43.60 27.73
C THR A 78 3.04 -44.96 28.36
N ASN A 79 4.00 -45.65 28.99
CA ASN A 79 3.73 -46.88 29.74
C ASN A 79 2.79 -46.66 30.93
N ASN A 80 2.96 -45.56 31.67
CA ASN A 80 2.05 -45.18 32.75
C ASN A 80 0.62 -44.93 32.22
N ILE A 81 0.50 -44.24 31.08
CA ILE A 81 -0.78 -43.97 30.42
C ILE A 81 -1.45 -45.26 29.93
N ILE A 82 -0.71 -46.14 29.23
CA ILE A 82 -1.19 -47.46 28.78
C ILE A 82 -1.69 -48.30 29.96
N SER A 83 -0.97 -48.26 31.10
CA SER A 83 -1.36 -49.00 32.30
C SER A 83 -2.68 -48.49 32.89
N ALA A 84 -2.83 -47.17 33.02
CA ALA A 84 -4.07 -46.54 33.49
C ALA A 84 -5.25 -46.79 32.52
N MET A 85 -5.02 -46.72 31.20
CA MET A 85 -6.03 -47.04 30.19
C MET A 85 -6.54 -48.47 30.33
N LYS A 86 -5.63 -49.44 30.50
CA LYS A 86 -5.98 -50.85 30.72
C LYS A 86 -6.77 -51.07 32.01
N GLU A 87 -6.35 -50.45 33.12
CA GLU A 87 -7.06 -50.53 34.40
C GLU A 87 -8.49 -49.99 34.31
N LYS A 88 -8.70 -48.93 33.52
CA LYS A 88 -10.00 -48.24 33.37
C LYS A 88 -10.80 -48.66 32.13
N GLY A 89 -10.31 -49.63 31.35
CA GLY A 89 -11.02 -50.17 30.18
C GLY A 89 -11.05 -49.26 28.94
N VAL A 90 -10.20 -48.23 28.87
CA VAL A 90 -10.15 -47.27 27.75
C VAL A 90 -9.37 -47.88 26.59
N LYS A 91 -9.98 -47.94 25.39
CA LYS A 91 -9.41 -48.67 24.24
C LYS A 91 -8.64 -47.80 23.25
N ARG A 92 -9.10 -46.59 22.97
CA ARG A 92 -8.60 -45.75 21.86
C ARG A 92 -7.43 -44.84 22.29
N LEU A 93 -6.31 -44.95 21.57
CA LEU A 93 -5.05 -44.23 21.87
C LEU A 93 -4.48 -43.55 20.61
N ALA A 94 -4.20 -42.25 20.65
CA ALA A 94 -3.40 -41.59 19.62
C ALA A 94 -2.09 -41.05 20.23
N VAL A 95 -0.95 -41.33 19.60
CA VAL A 95 0.38 -40.91 20.10
C VAL A 95 1.13 -40.12 19.04
N VAL A 96 1.49 -38.87 19.35
CA VAL A 96 2.26 -38.01 18.44
C VAL A 96 3.74 -38.24 18.64
N THR A 97 4.42 -38.75 17.61
CA THR A 97 5.87 -39.05 17.65
C THR A 97 6.67 -38.05 16.82
N SER A 98 7.15 -38.41 15.63
CA SER A 98 7.87 -37.55 14.68
C SER A 98 8.15 -38.33 13.41
N ILE A 99 8.16 -37.67 12.24
CA ILE A 99 8.87 -38.24 11.09
C ILE A 99 10.32 -38.58 11.44
N GLY A 100 10.80 -39.69 10.89
CA GLY A 100 12.11 -40.27 11.21
C GLY A 100 12.11 -41.29 12.36
N ALA A 101 11.00 -41.43 13.09
CA ALA A 101 10.82 -42.50 14.07
C ALA A 101 10.40 -43.82 13.40
N GLY A 102 10.81 -44.94 14.00
CA GLY A 102 10.56 -46.29 13.49
C GLY A 102 11.07 -46.49 12.05
N ASP A 103 10.20 -46.99 11.20
CA ASP A 103 10.41 -47.23 9.76
C ASP A 103 10.32 -45.96 8.89
N SER A 104 9.79 -44.84 9.39
CA SER A 104 9.74 -43.56 8.65
C SER A 104 11.09 -42.85 8.49
N LYS A 105 12.20 -43.51 8.87
CA LYS A 105 13.56 -42.97 8.79
C LYS A 105 13.94 -42.45 7.41
N ASP A 106 13.50 -43.14 6.36
CA ASP A 106 13.82 -42.77 4.97
C ASP A 106 12.88 -41.72 4.38
N GLN A 107 11.75 -41.44 5.05
CA GLN A 107 10.82 -40.35 4.71
C GLN A 107 11.26 -38.99 5.29
N ALA A 108 12.27 -38.96 6.17
CA ALA A 108 12.84 -37.72 6.68
C ALA A 108 13.71 -36.98 5.62
N PRO A 109 13.66 -35.63 5.53
CA PRO A 109 14.56 -34.87 4.68
C PRO A 109 16.05 -35.12 4.96
N PHE A 110 16.90 -35.06 3.93
CA PHE A 110 18.34 -35.40 4.05
C PHE A 110 19.08 -34.64 5.15
N ALA A 111 18.88 -33.32 5.25
CA ALA A 111 19.48 -32.51 6.31
C ALA A 111 18.97 -32.89 7.72
N PHE A 112 17.71 -33.32 7.83
CA PHE A 112 17.11 -33.76 9.09
C PHE A 112 17.65 -35.13 9.52
N LYS A 113 17.83 -36.08 8.58
CA LYS A 113 18.49 -37.39 8.81
C LYS A 113 19.87 -37.23 9.45
N LEU A 114 20.67 -36.25 9.02
CA LEU A 114 21.99 -35.98 9.59
C LEU A 114 21.93 -35.47 11.03
N LEU A 115 20.94 -34.61 11.35
CA LEU A 115 20.69 -34.12 12.71
C LEU A 115 20.19 -35.22 13.65
N MET A 116 19.35 -36.13 13.14
CA MET A 116 18.87 -37.31 13.85
C MET A 116 19.99 -38.27 14.25
N MET A 117 20.93 -38.54 13.33
CA MET A 117 22.05 -39.46 13.58
C MET A 117 23.08 -38.92 14.59
N THR A 118 23.07 -37.60 14.84
CA THR A 118 24.09 -36.91 15.65
C THR A 118 23.48 -36.34 16.93
N VAL A 119 22.94 -35.12 16.88
CA VAL A 119 22.51 -34.33 18.05
C VAL A 119 21.23 -34.89 18.68
N MET A 120 20.30 -35.42 17.87
CA MET A 120 18.99 -35.89 18.33
C MET A 120 18.91 -37.41 18.58
N LYS A 121 20.03 -38.14 18.50
CA LYS A 121 20.06 -39.61 18.57
C LYS A 121 19.35 -40.18 19.80
N LYS A 122 19.52 -39.56 20.97
CA LYS A 122 18.88 -40.00 22.22
C LYS A 122 17.35 -39.88 22.20
N ILE A 123 16.82 -38.74 21.75
CA ILE A 123 15.37 -38.52 21.73
C ILE A 123 14.67 -39.37 20.65
N PHE A 124 15.36 -39.68 19.55
CA PHE A 124 14.83 -40.65 18.57
C PHE A 124 14.90 -42.10 19.05
N ASN A 125 15.89 -42.49 19.85
CA ASN A 125 15.87 -43.79 20.53
C ASN A 125 14.65 -43.90 21.47
N ASP A 126 14.35 -42.86 22.26
CA ASP A 126 13.17 -42.84 23.15
C ASP A 126 11.86 -42.87 22.35
N LYS A 127 11.73 -42.10 21.26
CA LYS A 127 10.58 -42.21 20.33
C LYS A 127 10.39 -43.61 19.77
N ASN A 128 11.48 -44.28 19.35
CA ASN A 128 11.40 -45.64 18.82
C ASN A 128 11.01 -46.68 19.89
N ASN A 129 11.35 -46.45 21.16
CA ASN A 129 10.93 -47.29 22.28
C ASN A 129 9.47 -47.01 22.67
N GLN A 130 9.04 -45.74 22.63
CA GLN A 130 7.66 -45.31 22.80
C GLN A 130 6.73 -45.95 21.75
N GLU A 131 7.11 -45.93 20.47
CA GLU A 131 6.34 -46.57 19.39
C GLU A 131 6.15 -48.07 19.66
N LYS A 132 7.23 -48.80 19.98
CA LYS A 132 7.16 -50.23 20.35
C LYS A 132 6.27 -50.52 21.56
N ALA A 133 6.30 -49.66 22.57
CA ALA A 133 5.43 -49.78 23.75
C ALA A 133 3.94 -49.61 23.40
N VAL A 134 3.63 -48.73 22.45
CA VAL A 134 2.28 -48.54 21.91
C VAL A 134 1.85 -49.73 21.03
N GLU A 135 2.71 -50.19 20.12
CA GLU A 135 2.45 -51.35 19.25
C GLU A 135 2.19 -52.63 20.07
N SER A 136 2.98 -52.87 21.12
CA SER A 136 2.81 -54.01 22.03
C SER A 136 1.76 -53.82 23.12
N SER A 137 1.06 -52.68 23.14
CA SER A 137 0.07 -52.37 24.18
C SER A 137 -1.18 -53.25 24.11
N GLY A 138 -1.59 -53.69 22.91
CA GLY A 138 -2.89 -54.34 22.69
C GLY A 138 -4.10 -53.39 22.74
N LEU A 139 -3.87 -52.07 22.68
CA LEU A 139 -4.91 -51.05 22.56
C LEU A 139 -5.23 -50.75 21.08
N GLU A 140 -6.37 -50.10 20.83
CA GLU A 140 -6.75 -49.60 19.51
C GLU A 140 -6.00 -48.27 19.24
N TYR A 141 -4.75 -48.38 18.75
CA TYR A 141 -3.83 -47.25 18.67
C TYR A 141 -3.72 -46.60 17.27
N CYS A 142 -3.26 -45.35 17.21
CA CYS A 142 -2.70 -44.72 16.02
C CYS A 142 -1.43 -43.94 16.39
N ILE A 143 -0.30 -44.25 15.75
CA ILE A 143 0.96 -43.51 15.94
C ILE A 143 1.05 -42.43 14.86
N VAL A 144 1.04 -41.17 15.26
CA VAL A 144 0.99 -40.02 14.33
C VAL A 144 2.39 -39.43 14.20
N ARG A 145 2.99 -39.56 13.02
CA ARG A 145 4.34 -39.07 12.70
C ARG A 145 4.27 -37.80 11.84
N PRO A 146 4.06 -36.61 12.43
CA PRO A 146 4.03 -35.38 11.65
C PRO A 146 5.41 -35.06 11.05
N GLY A 147 5.39 -34.43 9.88
CA GLY A 147 6.53 -33.71 9.33
C GLY A 147 6.83 -32.41 10.09
N GLY A 148 7.30 -31.37 9.38
CA GLY A 148 7.73 -30.12 10.00
C GLY A 148 6.59 -29.34 10.69
N LEU A 149 6.53 -29.36 12.02
CA LEU A 149 5.44 -28.71 12.79
C LEU A 149 5.48 -27.17 12.73
N THR A 150 4.50 -26.55 12.06
CA THR A 150 4.35 -25.09 12.00
C THR A 150 3.35 -24.55 13.04
N VAL A 151 3.36 -23.23 13.24
CA VAL A 151 2.41 -22.49 14.12
C VAL A 151 1.36 -21.76 13.29
N ASP A 152 1.10 -22.23 12.07
CA ASP A 152 0.12 -21.65 11.16
C ASP A 152 -1.31 -22.01 11.60
N PRO A 153 -2.35 -21.32 11.08
CA PRO A 153 -3.73 -21.79 11.17
C PRO A 153 -3.91 -23.20 10.60
N PRO A 154 -4.93 -23.96 11.05
CA PRO A 154 -5.27 -25.25 10.43
C PRO A 154 -5.57 -25.06 8.93
N THR A 155 -4.92 -25.86 8.10
CA THR A 155 -5.17 -25.91 6.65
C THR A 155 -6.38 -26.77 6.30
N GLY A 156 -6.76 -27.72 7.18
CA GLY A 156 -7.71 -28.78 6.86
C GLY A 156 -7.16 -29.83 5.89
N VAL A 157 -5.94 -29.67 5.39
CA VAL A 157 -5.26 -30.59 4.47
C VAL A 157 -4.30 -31.45 5.28
N ILE A 158 -4.66 -32.73 5.42
CA ILE A 158 -3.87 -33.73 6.11
C ILE A 158 -3.65 -34.87 5.13
N ASN A 159 -2.45 -34.97 4.59
CA ASN A 159 -2.12 -36.03 3.64
C ASN A 159 -1.25 -37.07 4.36
N VAL A 160 -1.54 -38.35 4.11
CA VAL A 160 -0.67 -39.45 4.51
C VAL A 160 0.37 -39.66 3.41
N ILE A 161 1.64 -39.65 3.81
CA ILE A 161 2.79 -39.58 2.90
C ILE A 161 3.59 -40.88 2.97
N ASP A 162 3.78 -41.53 1.82
CA ASP A 162 4.68 -42.68 1.69
C ASP A 162 6.13 -42.29 1.33
N GLY A 163 6.33 -41.06 0.83
CA GLY A 163 7.63 -40.45 0.49
C GLY A 163 8.13 -39.41 1.51
N GLU A 164 8.93 -38.44 1.05
CA GLU A 164 9.43 -37.36 1.94
C GLU A 164 8.31 -36.41 2.37
N ALA A 165 8.07 -36.27 3.67
CA ALA A 165 6.96 -35.46 4.19
C ALA A 165 7.38 -34.01 4.51
N GLY A 166 6.58 -33.05 4.02
CA GLY A 166 6.78 -31.62 4.24
C GLY A 166 6.29 -31.12 5.61
N SER A 167 5.95 -29.83 5.69
CA SER A 167 5.40 -29.21 6.90
C SER A 167 3.94 -29.60 7.17
N ILE A 168 3.48 -29.37 8.41
CA ILE A 168 2.07 -29.50 8.82
C ILE A 168 1.77 -28.58 10.04
N PRO A 169 0.65 -27.84 10.06
CA PRO A 169 0.23 -27.08 11.23
C PRO A 169 -0.12 -27.97 12.43
N ARG A 170 0.23 -27.51 13.64
CA ARG A 170 -0.11 -28.21 14.89
C ARG A 170 -1.61 -28.46 15.06
N ALA A 171 -2.46 -27.56 14.56
CA ALA A 171 -3.91 -27.68 14.64
C ALA A 171 -4.45 -28.83 13.75
N ASP A 172 -3.83 -29.07 12.59
CA ASP A 172 -4.18 -30.19 11.72
C ASP A 172 -3.75 -31.53 12.33
N VAL A 173 -2.55 -31.61 12.91
CA VAL A 173 -2.10 -32.79 13.67
C VAL A 173 -3.09 -33.12 14.80
N ALA A 174 -3.56 -32.11 15.54
CA ALA A 174 -4.58 -32.30 16.58
C ALA A 174 -5.91 -32.80 16.01
N SER A 175 -6.34 -32.32 14.84
CA SER A 175 -7.54 -32.79 14.15
C SER A 175 -7.43 -34.27 13.73
N PHE A 176 -6.26 -34.71 13.25
CA PHE A 176 -6.01 -36.13 12.93
C PHE A 176 -6.04 -37.02 14.18
N CYS A 177 -5.40 -36.59 15.28
CA CYS A 177 -5.45 -37.30 16.56
C CYS A 177 -6.88 -37.41 17.11
N LEU A 178 -7.71 -36.36 16.98
CA LEU A 178 -9.12 -36.39 17.34
C LEU A 178 -9.91 -37.40 16.49
N GLY A 179 -9.61 -37.52 15.20
CA GLY A 179 -10.19 -38.56 14.35
C GLY A 179 -9.87 -39.97 14.87
N ALA A 180 -8.60 -40.24 15.18
CA ALA A 180 -8.16 -41.55 15.67
C ALA A 180 -8.85 -42.02 16.96
N VAL A 181 -9.23 -41.09 17.86
CA VAL A 181 -9.88 -41.43 19.13
C VAL A 181 -11.40 -41.26 19.15
N ARG A 182 -12.01 -40.67 18.12
CA ARG A 182 -13.47 -40.46 18.02
C ARG A 182 -14.17 -41.25 16.93
N ASP A 183 -13.51 -41.46 15.79
CA ASP A 183 -14.17 -42.01 14.62
C ASP A 183 -14.07 -43.55 14.67
N ASP A 184 -15.20 -44.25 14.77
CA ASP A 184 -15.25 -45.71 14.93
C ASP A 184 -14.51 -46.42 13.77
N ASP A 185 -14.82 -46.02 12.53
CA ASP A 185 -14.28 -46.53 11.27
C ASP A 185 -12.91 -45.89 10.88
N PHE A 186 -12.10 -45.39 11.82
CA PHE A 186 -10.85 -44.68 11.49
C PHE A 186 -9.80 -45.59 10.81
N GLN A 187 -9.53 -45.35 9.53
CA GLN A 187 -8.73 -46.23 8.66
C GLN A 187 -7.24 -46.44 9.05
N TYR A 188 -6.71 -45.72 10.05
CA TYR A 188 -5.33 -45.83 10.52
C TYR A 188 -5.17 -46.41 11.94
N ILE A 189 -6.23 -46.99 12.51
CA ILE A 189 -6.08 -47.83 13.72
C ILE A 189 -5.13 -49.00 13.43
N GLY A 190 -4.20 -49.26 14.36
CA GLY A 190 -3.12 -50.23 14.22
C GLY A 190 -1.96 -49.79 13.32
N LYS A 191 -1.86 -48.51 12.93
CA LYS A 191 -0.84 -48.01 11.98
C LYS A 191 -0.05 -46.83 12.53
N ALA A 192 1.07 -46.52 11.85
CA ALA A 192 1.98 -45.43 12.17
C ALA A 192 2.18 -44.41 11.01
N PRO A 193 1.10 -43.78 10.49
CA PRO A 193 1.18 -42.90 9.32
C PRO A 193 2.07 -41.67 9.51
N CYS A 194 2.87 -41.37 8.49
CA CYS A 194 3.49 -40.06 8.33
C CYS A 194 2.52 -39.06 7.71
N ILE A 195 2.40 -37.87 8.33
CA ILE A 195 1.43 -36.86 7.90
C ILE A 195 2.08 -35.51 7.59
N SER A 196 1.65 -34.89 6.49
CA SER A 196 2.02 -33.54 6.06
C SER A 196 0.83 -32.83 5.41
N SER A 197 0.85 -31.50 5.35
CA SER A 197 -0.07 -30.72 4.52
C SER A 197 0.42 -30.58 3.05
N VAL A 198 1.53 -31.23 2.68
CA VAL A 198 2.16 -31.13 1.35
C VAL A 198 2.47 -32.53 0.80
N GLY A 199 2.05 -32.82 -0.44
CA GLY A 199 2.24 -34.11 -1.12
C GLY A 199 1.35 -35.24 -0.57
N GLY A 200 1.47 -36.45 -1.11
CA GLY A 200 0.80 -37.67 -0.60
C GLY A 200 -0.71 -37.78 -0.84
N THR A 201 -1.37 -38.70 -0.12
CA THR A 201 -2.81 -38.99 -0.29
C THR A 201 -3.64 -38.29 0.78
N SER A 202 -4.64 -37.51 0.37
CA SER A 202 -5.44 -36.70 1.30
C SER A 202 -6.39 -37.54 2.15
N TRP A 203 -6.22 -37.46 3.47
CA TRP A 203 -7.23 -37.90 4.42
C TRP A 203 -8.41 -36.92 4.35
N THR A 204 -9.52 -37.39 3.78
CA THR A 204 -10.79 -36.66 3.77
C THR A 204 -11.70 -37.26 4.83
N LYS A 205 -12.22 -36.42 5.73
CA LYS A 205 -13.20 -36.86 6.74
C LYS A 205 -14.56 -37.05 6.07
N ASP A 206 -14.91 -38.28 5.70
CA ASP A 206 -16.23 -38.59 5.16
C ASP A 206 -17.31 -38.36 6.22
N ARG A 207 -18.05 -37.25 6.06
CA ARG A 207 -19.11 -36.82 6.97
C ARG A 207 -20.48 -37.41 6.64
N SER A 208 -20.62 -38.20 5.57
CA SER A 208 -21.91 -38.67 5.07
C SER A 208 -22.58 -39.71 5.99
N LYS A 209 -21.79 -40.46 6.76
CA LYS A 209 -22.25 -41.52 7.68
C LYS A 209 -22.64 -40.97 9.06
N ALA A 210 -21.73 -40.26 9.72
CA ALA A 210 -21.89 -39.77 11.10
C ALA A 210 -23.06 -38.77 11.30
N ALA A 211 -23.47 -38.06 10.24
CA ALA A 211 -24.61 -37.14 10.28
C ALA A 211 -25.98 -37.85 10.39
N ARG A 212 -26.05 -39.17 10.18
CA ARG A 212 -27.30 -39.95 10.30
C ARG A 212 -27.50 -40.67 11.64
N GLU A 213 -26.46 -40.81 12.47
CA GLU A 213 -26.51 -41.61 13.71
C GLU A 213 -26.19 -40.83 15.00
N SER A 214 -25.54 -39.67 14.92
CA SER A 214 -25.04 -38.92 16.10
C SER A 214 -26.09 -38.14 16.92
N ALA A 215 -27.39 -38.45 16.78
CA ALA A 215 -28.44 -37.82 17.57
C ALA A 215 -28.48 -38.28 19.04
N HIS A 216 -27.76 -39.35 19.42
CA HIS A 216 -27.86 -40.02 20.73
C HIS A 216 -26.52 -40.50 21.32
N ASN A 217 -25.46 -39.67 21.31
CA ASN A 217 -24.46 -39.65 22.41
C ASN A 217 -23.51 -38.44 22.28
N ARG A 218 -22.97 -37.95 23.41
CA ARG A 218 -21.92 -36.90 23.45
C ARG A 218 -20.70 -37.40 24.21
N SER A 219 -19.62 -37.65 23.50
CA SER A 219 -18.38 -38.28 23.99
C SER A 219 -17.37 -37.27 24.60
N THR A 220 -16.41 -37.79 25.35
CA THR A 220 -15.42 -37.09 26.20
C THR A 220 -14.00 -37.49 25.78
N VAL A 221 -13.14 -36.53 25.40
CA VAL A 221 -11.83 -36.80 24.74
C VAL A 221 -10.70 -36.02 25.40
N HIS A 222 -9.59 -36.67 25.73
CA HIS A 222 -8.60 -36.17 26.69
C HIS A 222 -7.20 -35.98 26.09
N PHE A 223 -6.46 -34.95 26.51
CA PHE A 223 -5.19 -34.50 25.91
C PHE A 223 -4.07 -34.35 26.93
N ILE A 224 -2.91 -35.00 26.73
CA ILE A 224 -1.77 -34.94 27.66
C ILE A 224 -0.54 -34.30 27.00
N SER A 225 0.04 -33.25 27.59
CA SER A 225 1.18 -32.50 27.01
C SER A 225 2.10 -31.81 28.04
N LEU A 226 3.30 -31.41 27.62
CA LEU A 226 4.40 -31.04 28.52
C LEU A 226 5.41 -30.06 27.86
N GLN A 227 5.79 -28.98 28.57
CA GLN A 227 6.90 -28.07 28.25
C GLN A 227 7.62 -27.57 29.52
N THR A 228 8.81 -26.97 29.38
CA THR A 228 9.86 -26.94 30.42
C THR A 228 10.22 -25.52 30.92
N MET A 229 10.91 -25.42 32.07
CA MET A 229 11.01 -24.18 32.87
C MET A 229 12.41 -23.85 33.40
N SER A 230 12.60 -22.59 33.79
CA SER A 230 13.47 -22.16 34.91
C SER A 230 12.63 -21.42 35.98
N SER A 231 13.08 -21.48 37.23
CA SER A 231 12.55 -20.92 38.49
C SER A 231 12.20 -19.42 38.47
N GLU A 232 11.43 -18.79 39.37
CA GLU A 232 10.52 -19.13 40.51
C GLU A 232 9.72 -17.81 40.80
N GLY A 233 8.56 -17.74 41.47
CA GLY A 233 7.71 -18.72 42.18
C GLY A 233 6.36 -18.08 42.62
N ASP A 234 5.63 -18.76 43.52
CA ASP A 234 4.43 -18.40 44.31
C ASP A 234 3.53 -17.20 43.95
N ALA A 235 2.34 -17.51 43.42
CA ALA A 235 1.19 -16.60 43.36
C ALA A 235 0.18 -16.92 44.47
N VAL A 236 0.16 -16.08 45.52
CA VAL A 236 -0.99 -15.95 46.43
C VAL A 236 -2.17 -15.39 45.63
N ALA A 237 -3.39 -15.85 45.90
CA ALA A 237 -4.59 -15.32 45.25
C ALA A 237 -4.73 -13.81 45.52
N THR A 238 -4.69 -13.00 44.46
CA THR A 238 -4.87 -11.54 44.54
C THR A 238 -6.22 -11.12 43.96
N PRO A 239 -6.85 -10.07 44.52
CA PRO A 239 -8.17 -9.62 44.08
C PRO A 239 -8.08 -8.90 42.73
N THR A 240 -9.17 -8.93 41.96
CA THR A 240 -9.33 -8.09 40.77
C THR A 240 -9.21 -6.62 41.15
N VAL A 241 -8.15 -5.96 40.66
CA VAL A 241 -7.85 -4.56 40.98
C VAL A 241 -8.76 -3.65 40.15
N ASP A 242 -9.50 -2.78 40.83
CA ASP A 242 -10.32 -1.74 40.21
C ASP A 242 -9.41 -0.60 39.67
N LEU A 243 -9.34 -0.49 38.35
CA LEU A 243 -8.53 0.50 37.65
C LEU A 243 -9.10 1.93 37.79
N ASP A 244 -10.41 2.10 37.89
CA ASP A 244 -11.03 3.42 38.03
C ASP A 244 -10.86 3.95 39.46
N ALA A 245 -10.90 3.08 40.47
CA ALA A 245 -10.51 3.41 41.83
C ALA A 245 -9.03 3.84 41.94
N LEU A 246 -8.11 3.14 41.26
CA LEU A 246 -6.70 3.54 41.17
C LEU A 246 -6.53 4.88 40.45
N ARG A 247 -7.25 5.11 39.35
CA ARG A 247 -7.21 6.36 38.57
C ARG A 247 -7.65 7.57 39.40
N THR A 248 -8.70 7.39 40.18
CA THR A 248 -9.21 8.39 41.14
C THR A 248 -8.15 8.68 42.20
N ARG A 249 -7.63 7.65 42.88
CA ARG A 249 -6.60 7.80 43.93
C ARG A 249 -5.30 8.48 43.43
N ILE A 250 -4.88 8.22 42.20
CA ILE A 250 -3.71 8.90 41.57
C ILE A 250 -3.97 10.39 41.37
N THR A 251 -5.22 10.79 41.11
CA THR A 251 -5.62 12.19 40.96
C THR A 251 -5.62 12.88 42.33
N ASP A 252 -6.27 12.28 43.33
CA ASP A 252 -6.37 12.80 44.70
C ASP A 252 -5.00 12.98 45.36
N LEU A 253 -4.10 12.01 45.21
CA LEU A 253 -2.71 12.11 45.70
C LEU A 253 -1.95 13.24 44.98
N GLY A 254 -2.21 13.44 43.69
CA GLY A 254 -1.64 14.55 42.90
C GLY A 254 -2.09 15.93 43.41
N GLU A 255 -3.36 16.08 43.78
CA GLU A 255 -3.87 17.30 44.40
C GLU A 255 -3.37 17.49 45.83
N THR A 256 -3.33 16.43 46.63
CA THR A 256 -2.77 16.44 48.00
C THR A 256 -1.32 16.94 48.00
N ILE A 257 -0.49 16.48 47.07
CA ILE A 257 0.90 16.95 46.93
C ILE A 257 0.98 18.43 46.52
N LYS A 258 0.04 18.93 45.70
CA LYS A 258 -0.03 20.37 45.38
C LYS A 258 -0.37 21.19 46.62
N ILE A 259 -1.39 20.77 47.38
CA ILE A 259 -1.83 21.44 48.62
C ILE A 259 -0.67 21.49 49.63
N LEU A 260 -0.04 20.35 49.94
CA LEU A 260 1.10 20.28 50.87
C LEU A 260 2.27 21.17 50.45
N LYS A 261 2.56 21.26 49.14
CA LYS A 261 3.62 22.16 48.60
C LYS A 261 3.25 23.64 48.60
N SER A 262 1.97 23.97 48.71
CA SER A 262 1.47 25.36 48.76
C SER A 262 1.30 25.92 50.19
N SER A 263 1.52 25.09 51.22
CA SER A 263 1.58 25.54 52.62
C SER A 263 2.69 26.57 52.84
N SER A 264 2.46 27.52 53.74
CA SER A 264 3.47 28.51 54.18
C SER A 264 4.67 27.86 54.88
N GLU A 265 4.46 26.71 55.53
CA GLU A 265 5.52 25.81 55.99
C GLU A 265 5.25 24.41 55.43
N PRO A 266 5.92 24.01 54.33
CA PRO A 266 5.71 22.71 53.70
C PRO A 266 6.51 21.62 54.40
N ASP A 267 5.81 20.70 55.08
CA ASP A 267 6.38 19.48 55.66
C ASP A 267 6.98 18.60 54.54
N LYS A 268 8.30 18.49 54.55
CA LYS A 268 9.07 17.78 53.52
C LYS A 268 8.91 16.27 53.60
N ASP A 269 8.68 15.73 54.79
CA ASP A 269 8.55 14.29 55.00
C ASP A 269 7.13 13.83 54.63
N ALA A 270 6.11 14.62 54.97
CA ALA A 270 4.74 14.42 54.47
C ALA A 270 4.67 14.50 52.94
N ILE A 271 5.33 15.49 52.32
CA ILE A 271 5.42 15.60 50.85
C ILE A 271 6.15 14.40 50.25
N ALA A 272 7.26 13.94 50.85
CA ALA A 272 8.01 12.79 50.36
C ALA A 272 7.19 11.50 50.43
N SER A 273 6.45 11.29 51.53
CA SER A 273 5.56 10.15 51.71
C SER A 273 4.42 10.14 50.67
N ALA A 274 3.72 11.26 50.49
CA ALA A 274 2.67 11.38 49.48
C ALA A 274 3.18 11.17 48.04
N VAL A 275 4.39 11.65 47.72
CA VAL A 275 5.03 11.41 46.41
C VAL A 275 5.37 9.93 46.21
N ALA A 276 5.80 9.22 47.26
CA ALA A 276 6.06 7.79 47.19
C ALA A 276 4.77 6.99 46.94
N GLU A 277 3.68 7.31 47.65
CA GLU A 277 2.37 6.69 47.40
C GLU A 277 1.83 6.97 45.99
N LEU A 278 2.01 8.20 45.47
CA LEU A 278 1.61 8.54 44.10
C LEU A 278 2.37 7.71 43.06
N LEU A 279 3.68 7.48 43.27
CA LEU A 279 4.50 6.68 42.36
C LEU A 279 4.13 5.20 42.41
N ASP A 280 3.87 4.65 43.60
CA ASP A 280 3.43 3.27 43.74
C ASP A 280 2.04 3.04 43.14
N ALA A 281 1.09 3.95 43.38
CA ALA A 281 -0.23 3.91 42.76
C ALA A 281 -0.14 3.96 41.22
N LYS A 282 0.71 4.84 40.65
CA LYS A 282 0.95 4.90 39.19
C LYS A 282 1.60 3.64 38.64
N ARG A 283 2.59 3.07 39.33
CA ARG A 283 3.22 1.80 38.94
C ARG A 283 2.20 0.66 38.99
N SER A 284 1.37 0.61 40.04
CA SER A 284 0.31 -0.39 40.21
C SER A 284 -0.75 -0.28 39.11
N PHE A 285 -1.19 0.94 38.75
CA PHE A 285 -2.09 1.15 37.61
C PHE A 285 -1.45 0.65 36.31
N ALA A 286 -0.22 1.04 35.99
CA ALA A 286 0.46 0.64 34.77
C ALA A 286 0.65 -0.89 34.67
N ASN A 287 1.02 -1.54 35.77
CA ASN A 287 1.16 -3.01 35.82
C ASN A 287 -0.16 -3.74 35.55
N ASN A 288 -1.29 -3.20 36.02
CA ASN A 288 -2.62 -3.75 35.78
C ASN A 288 -3.26 -3.28 34.44
N ASN A 289 -2.64 -2.30 33.76
CA ASN A 289 -3.09 -1.71 32.50
C ASN A 289 -2.08 -1.95 31.34
N GLY A 290 -1.52 -3.18 31.26
CA GLY A 290 -0.68 -3.60 30.13
C GLY A 290 0.66 -2.86 29.97
N GLY A 291 1.17 -2.22 31.02
CA GLY A 291 2.38 -1.39 30.98
C GLY A 291 2.15 0.05 30.52
N ILE A 292 0.90 0.48 30.37
CA ILE A 292 0.52 1.84 29.94
C ILE A 292 0.07 2.67 31.15
N GLY A 293 0.70 3.85 31.32
CA GLY A 293 0.38 4.80 32.38
C GLY A 293 -0.98 5.48 32.20
N VAL A 294 -1.41 6.21 33.24
CA VAL A 294 -2.70 6.93 33.26
C VAL A 294 -2.81 8.01 32.17
N ASP A 295 -1.67 8.47 31.66
CA ASP A 295 -1.49 9.43 30.58
C ASP A 295 -1.50 8.80 29.17
N GLY A 296 -1.68 7.47 29.06
CA GLY A 296 -1.74 6.75 27.78
C GLY A 296 -0.38 6.40 27.18
N ASN A 297 0.73 6.85 27.78
CA ASN A 297 2.08 6.52 27.36
C ASN A 297 2.58 5.22 28.02
N LYS A 298 3.60 4.59 27.43
CA LYS A 298 4.30 3.47 28.07
C LYS A 298 4.93 3.95 29.38
N TRP A 299 4.63 3.28 30.50
CA TRP A 299 5.14 3.68 31.80
C TRP A 299 6.63 3.36 31.93
N GLU A 300 7.44 4.40 32.14
CA GLU A 300 8.84 4.29 32.52
C GLU A 300 9.03 4.85 33.93
N GLU A 301 9.76 4.11 34.77
CA GLU A 301 9.97 4.52 36.15
C GLU A 301 10.96 5.69 36.24
N PRO A 302 10.62 6.80 36.95
CA PRO A 302 11.50 7.97 37.00
C PRO A 302 12.85 7.68 37.66
N MET A 303 13.91 7.57 36.87
CA MET A 303 15.27 7.37 37.39
C MET A 303 15.72 8.48 38.35
N SER A 304 16.44 8.11 39.40
CA SER A 304 17.04 9.07 40.32
C SER A 304 18.03 9.99 39.60
N LYS A 305 18.20 11.23 40.08
CA LYS A 305 19.22 12.17 39.57
C LYS A 305 20.64 11.60 39.62
N LYS A 306 20.90 10.62 40.49
CA LYS A 306 22.22 9.97 40.64
C LYS A 306 22.48 8.96 39.53
N ASP A 307 21.45 8.21 39.13
CA ASP A 307 21.55 7.16 38.11
C ASP A 307 21.50 7.74 36.70
N LYS A 308 20.69 8.77 36.46
CA LYS A 308 20.68 9.51 35.19
C LYS A 308 22.07 10.07 34.85
N LYS A 309 22.74 10.67 35.84
CA LYS A 309 24.12 11.19 35.73
C LYS A 309 25.19 10.09 35.56
N LYS A 310 24.87 8.84 35.92
CA LYS A 310 25.72 7.66 35.72
C LYS A 310 25.55 7.09 34.31
N ALA A 311 24.32 7.08 33.78
CA ALA A 311 24.01 6.69 32.41
C ALA A 311 24.62 7.68 31.38
N GLU A 312 24.49 8.98 31.60
CA GLU A 312 25.13 10.02 30.78
C GLU A 312 26.66 9.86 30.72
N LYS A 313 27.29 9.47 31.85
CA LYS A 313 28.74 9.26 31.91
C LYS A 313 29.19 7.96 31.23
N ALA A 314 28.32 6.94 31.17
CA ALA A 314 28.57 5.71 30.44
C ALA A 314 28.42 5.90 28.93
N ALA A 315 27.39 6.62 28.48
CA ALA A 315 27.19 6.96 27.06
C ALA A 315 28.36 7.76 26.49
N LYS A 316 28.92 8.70 27.27
CA LYS A 316 30.08 9.51 26.85
C LYS A 316 31.40 8.74 26.76
N ALA A 317 31.48 7.52 27.31
CA ALA A 317 32.67 6.68 27.24
C ALA A 317 32.69 5.70 26.05
N ALA A 318 31.57 5.58 25.30
CA ALA A 318 31.44 4.67 24.17
C ALA A 318 31.62 5.36 22.78
N GLY A 319 32.08 6.62 22.78
CA GLY A 319 32.03 7.50 21.61
C GLY A 319 33.26 7.54 20.70
N ASP A 320 34.41 6.99 21.10
CA ASP A 320 35.63 6.91 20.28
C ASP A 320 36.01 5.45 20.04
N GLY A 321 36.26 5.08 18.79
CA GLY A 321 36.30 3.69 18.33
C GLY A 321 37.67 3.00 18.36
N GLY A 322 37.69 1.66 18.42
CA GLY A 322 38.92 0.87 18.24
C GLY A 322 38.97 -0.53 18.88
N ASN A 323 38.21 -1.49 18.34
CA ASN A 323 38.47 -2.95 18.32
C ASN A 323 39.43 -3.60 19.36
N VAL A 324 38.91 -4.33 20.37
CA VAL A 324 39.53 -5.56 20.93
C VAL A 324 38.47 -6.55 21.45
N VAL A 325 38.58 -7.81 21.04
CA VAL A 325 37.89 -8.96 21.65
C VAL A 325 38.77 -9.56 22.75
N SER A 326 38.45 -9.41 24.06
CA SER A 326 38.93 -10.32 25.13
C SER A 326 38.48 -10.11 26.60
N GLU A 327 37.62 -9.17 27.00
CA GLU A 327 37.34 -8.95 28.46
C GLU A 327 36.03 -9.56 29.03
N ALA A 328 35.09 -10.01 28.19
CA ALA A 328 33.78 -10.52 28.64
C ALA A 328 33.82 -11.84 29.47
N ASN A 329 34.98 -12.51 29.56
CA ASN A 329 35.13 -13.80 30.23
C ASN A 329 35.62 -13.74 31.70
N ALA A 330 36.03 -12.57 32.20
CA ALA A 330 36.46 -12.42 33.59
C ALA A 330 35.26 -12.36 34.57
N ALA A 331 34.23 -11.57 34.25
CA ALA A 331 33.08 -11.32 35.13
C ALA A 331 32.25 -12.59 35.44
N LYS A 332 32.08 -13.50 34.47
CA LYS A 332 31.29 -14.75 34.64
C LYS A 332 31.91 -15.75 35.62
N LYS A 333 33.19 -15.60 35.99
CA LYS A 333 33.91 -16.53 36.87
C LYS A 333 33.82 -16.16 38.36
N ALA A 334 33.45 -14.92 38.69
CA ALA A 334 33.25 -14.46 40.07
C ALA A 334 31.88 -14.85 40.64
N ALA A 335 30.81 -14.71 39.85
CA ALA A 335 29.43 -14.98 40.30
C ALA A 335 29.18 -16.45 40.69
N LYS A 336 29.82 -17.41 40.01
CA LYS A 336 29.65 -18.86 40.30
C LYS A 336 30.26 -19.34 41.62
N LYS A 337 30.96 -18.49 42.38
CA LYS A 337 31.69 -18.90 43.61
C LYS A 337 30.98 -18.49 44.91
N SER A 338 29.98 -17.60 44.87
CA SER A 338 29.15 -17.23 46.03
C SER A 338 27.96 -18.19 46.23
N GLU A 339 27.32 -18.63 45.13
CA GLU A 339 26.13 -19.49 45.15
C GLU A 339 26.35 -20.86 45.80
N ALA A 340 27.57 -21.41 45.68
CA ALA A 340 27.93 -22.71 46.23
C ALA A 340 28.00 -22.75 47.77
N LYS A 341 27.92 -21.60 48.46
CA LYS A 341 28.05 -21.51 49.93
C LYS A 341 26.72 -21.43 50.69
N ALA A 342 25.61 -21.12 50.01
CA ALA A 342 24.29 -20.98 50.65
C ALA A 342 23.50 -22.31 50.73
N LYS A 343 23.64 -23.21 49.74
CA LYS A 343 22.85 -24.46 49.62
C LYS A 343 23.21 -25.57 50.63
N LYS A 344 24.00 -25.28 51.68
CA LYS A 344 24.45 -26.27 52.68
C LYS A 344 23.79 -26.12 54.06
N ALA A 345 22.83 -25.20 54.24
CA ALA A 345 22.26 -24.86 55.55
C ALA A 345 20.80 -25.28 55.78
N ALA A 346 20.01 -25.53 54.73
CA ALA A 346 18.54 -25.66 54.81
C ALA A 346 18.01 -27.11 54.79
N ALA A 347 18.77 -28.07 55.33
CA ALA A 347 18.35 -29.47 55.43
C ALA A 347 18.24 -29.91 56.89
N LYS A 348 17.13 -29.55 57.56
CA LYS A 348 16.70 -30.07 58.89
C LYS A 348 15.26 -29.64 59.23
N SER A 349 14.53 -30.52 59.93
CA SER A 349 13.12 -30.41 60.38
C SER A 349 12.05 -30.50 59.28
N GLY A 350 10.89 -31.10 59.61
CA GLY A 350 9.76 -31.33 58.70
C GLY A 350 8.51 -31.84 59.45
N ALA A 351 7.54 -32.39 58.70
CA ALA A 351 6.24 -32.96 59.15
C ALA A 351 5.05 -31.93 59.30
N PRO A 352 3.75 -32.34 59.28
CA PRO A 352 2.78 -31.84 58.28
C PRO A 352 1.31 -31.56 58.77
N VAL A 353 0.31 -31.49 57.83
CA VAL A 353 -1.17 -31.72 58.00
C VAL A 353 -2.05 -30.51 58.46
N PRO A 354 -3.37 -30.31 58.11
CA PRO A 354 -4.17 -30.51 56.87
C PRO A 354 -5.11 -29.29 56.47
N ALA A 355 -6.04 -29.50 55.52
CA ALA A 355 -7.10 -28.58 55.04
C ALA A 355 -8.35 -28.45 55.98
N PRO A 356 -9.30 -27.50 55.74
CA PRO A 356 -10.52 -27.78 54.96
C PRO A 356 -11.09 -26.56 54.17
N ALA A 357 -12.42 -26.43 53.94
CA ALA A 357 -13.09 -26.73 52.66
C ALA A 357 -14.51 -26.09 52.50
N ALA A 358 -14.98 -25.90 51.25
CA ALA A 358 -16.36 -25.48 50.82
C ALA A 358 -16.82 -24.04 51.24
N ALA A 359 -17.90 -23.41 50.72
CA ALA A 359 -19.06 -23.82 49.91
C ALA A 359 -19.64 -22.65 49.05
N PRO A 360 -20.66 -22.85 48.16
CA PRO A 360 -21.04 -21.91 47.08
C PRO A 360 -22.39 -21.18 47.28
N LYS A 361 -22.77 -20.31 46.32
CA LYS A 361 -24.18 -20.12 45.86
C LYS A 361 -24.28 -19.40 44.50
N ALA A 362 -25.43 -19.53 43.83
CA ALA A 362 -25.68 -19.23 42.41
C ALA A 362 -26.97 -18.39 42.17
N VAL A 363 -27.51 -18.43 40.94
CA VAL A 363 -28.85 -17.93 40.46
C VAL A 363 -28.85 -16.46 39.97
N ALA A 364 -29.48 -16.03 38.86
CA ALA A 364 -30.00 -16.65 37.60
C ALA A 364 -30.44 -15.50 36.61
N PRO A 365 -30.78 -15.75 35.33
CA PRO A 365 -30.81 -14.71 34.27
C PRO A 365 -32.21 -14.22 33.86
N LYS A 366 -32.26 -13.22 32.96
CA LYS A 366 -33.43 -12.86 32.11
C LYS A 366 -33.00 -12.54 30.67
N ALA A 367 -33.88 -12.75 29.69
CA ALA A 367 -33.59 -12.63 28.25
C ALA A 367 -34.83 -12.28 27.39
N LYS A 368 -34.58 -11.98 26.09
CA LYS A 368 -35.50 -11.70 24.94
C LYS A 368 -35.97 -10.23 24.80
N ALA A 369 -36.00 -9.62 23.61
CA ALA A 369 -36.56 -10.11 22.33
C ALA A 369 -35.73 -9.73 21.06
N VAL A 370 -36.28 -10.06 19.87
CA VAL A 370 -35.60 -10.07 18.54
C VAL A 370 -36.31 -9.13 17.54
N ALA A 371 -35.57 -8.55 16.60
CA ALA A 371 -36.09 -7.72 15.49
C ALA A 371 -35.65 -8.25 14.09
N ALA A 372 -36.35 -7.83 13.04
CA ALA A 372 -36.19 -8.29 11.65
C ALA A 372 -35.01 -7.63 10.90
N PRO A 373 -34.49 -8.20 9.79
CA PRO A 373 -33.20 -7.82 9.22
C PRO A 373 -33.25 -6.60 8.28
N THR A 374 -32.36 -5.64 8.54
CA THR A 374 -31.98 -4.53 7.65
C THR A 374 -31.12 -5.03 6.48
N PRO A 375 -31.22 -4.45 5.26
CA PRO A 375 -30.29 -4.77 4.18
C PRO A 375 -28.85 -4.31 4.53
N ILE A 376 -27.94 -5.27 4.67
CA ILE A 376 -26.51 -5.02 4.97
C ILE A 376 -25.76 -4.71 3.67
N ARG A 377 -24.94 -3.65 3.67
CA ARG A 377 -23.94 -3.34 2.63
C ARG A 377 -22.55 -3.29 3.24
N PHE A 378 -21.57 -3.79 2.49
CA PHE A 378 -20.18 -3.94 2.92
C PHE A 378 -19.34 -2.68 2.66
N SER A 379 -18.24 -2.50 3.42
CA SER A 379 -17.26 -1.42 3.24
C SER A 379 -15.86 -1.94 3.50
N LEU A 380 -14.89 -1.63 2.64
CA LEU A 380 -13.51 -2.08 2.85
C LEU A 380 -12.63 -1.07 3.60
N SER A 381 -11.84 -1.63 4.52
CA SER A 381 -10.60 -1.04 5.03
C SER A 381 -9.39 -1.80 4.43
N PRO A 382 -8.17 -1.24 4.39
CA PRO A 382 -7.06 -1.79 3.58
C PRO A 382 -6.45 -3.14 3.99
N ASN A 383 -7.08 -3.94 4.87
CA ASN A 383 -6.47 -5.11 5.53
C ASN A 383 -7.26 -6.45 5.39
N GLN A 384 -8.35 -6.52 4.62
CA GLN A 384 -9.20 -7.72 4.55
C GLN A 384 -8.96 -8.54 3.27
N ILE A 385 -7.76 -9.13 3.19
CA ILE A 385 -7.38 -10.12 2.16
C ILE A 385 -6.76 -11.32 2.89
N SER A 386 -7.57 -12.30 3.28
CA SER A 386 -7.12 -13.55 3.93
C SER A 386 -7.47 -14.80 3.12
N PHE A 387 -6.49 -15.31 2.37
CA PHE A 387 -6.47 -16.70 1.89
C PHE A 387 -5.11 -17.32 2.24
N ASN A 388 -5.00 -18.64 2.08
CA ASN A 388 -3.76 -19.37 2.36
C ASN A 388 -2.70 -19.14 1.25
N PRO A 389 -1.54 -18.52 1.56
CA PRO A 389 -0.49 -18.24 0.56
C PRO A 389 0.26 -19.51 0.10
N ASN A 390 0.06 -20.65 0.76
CA ASN A 390 0.78 -21.90 0.48
C ASN A 390 0.08 -22.84 -0.52
N VAL A 391 -1.10 -22.46 -1.02
CA VAL A 391 -1.84 -23.18 -2.08
C VAL A 391 -1.33 -22.73 -3.46
N SER A 392 -1.39 -23.59 -4.49
CA SER A 392 -1.00 -23.21 -5.86
C SER A 392 -1.81 -21.99 -6.35
N ILE A 393 -1.19 -21.07 -7.10
CA ILE A 393 -1.87 -19.86 -7.61
C ILE A 393 -3.12 -20.19 -8.45
N SER A 394 -3.14 -21.36 -9.09
CA SER A 394 -4.27 -21.90 -9.88
C SER A 394 -5.48 -22.39 -9.06
N GLU A 395 -5.32 -22.55 -7.74
CA GLU A 395 -6.36 -23.01 -6.81
C GLU A 395 -6.87 -21.86 -5.92
N ARG A 396 -6.36 -20.64 -6.15
CA ARG A 396 -6.78 -19.39 -5.50
C ARG A 396 -7.81 -18.68 -6.38
N PRO A 397 -8.57 -17.70 -5.85
CA PRO A 397 -9.65 -17.05 -6.59
C PRO A 397 -9.14 -16.03 -7.64
N VAL A 398 -8.24 -16.44 -8.53
CA VAL A 398 -7.57 -15.54 -9.48
C VAL A 398 -8.50 -14.99 -10.55
N VAL A 399 -9.51 -15.75 -10.99
CA VAL A 399 -10.50 -15.27 -11.96
C VAL A 399 -11.46 -14.28 -11.29
N ALA A 400 -11.89 -14.56 -10.06
CA ALA A 400 -12.75 -13.68 -9.26
C ALA A 400 -12.02 -12.40 -8.82
N LEU A 401 -10.75 -12.49 -8.43
CA LEU A 401 -9.91 -11.31 -8.14
C LEU A 401 -9.71 -10.46 -9.39
N THR A 402 -9.43 -11.07 -10.54
CA THR A 402 -9.33 -10.34 -11.82
C THR A 402 -10.66 -9.64 -12.17
N ALA A 403 -11.78 -10.34 -12.01
CA ALA A 403 -13.11 -9.75 -12.22
C ALA A 403 -13.39 -8.61 -11.23
N ALA A 404 -13.04 -8.75 -9.95
CA ALA A 404 -13.20 -7.70 -8.94
C ALA A 404 -12.38 -6.44 -9.28
N ILE A 405 -11.11 -6.61 -9.67
CA ILE A 405 -10.23 -5.50 -10.08
C ILE A 405 -10.79 -4.79 -11.32
N LEU A 406 -11.17 -5.55 -12.36
CA LEU A 406 -11.70 -4.99 -13.62
C LEU A 406 -13.05 -4.27 -13.44
N THR A 407 -13.84 -4.68 -12.45
CA THR A 407 -15.15 -4.10 -12.14
C THR A 407 -15.09 -3.05 -11.03
N ASN A 408 -13.92 -2.80 -10.43
CA ASN A 408 -13.75 -2.02 -9.20
C ASN A 408 -14.66 -2.50 -8.04
N THR A 409 -15.06 -3.78 -8.06
CA THR A 409 -15.98 -4.35 -7.07
C THR A 409 -15.25 -4.68 -5.79
N ILE A 410 -15.73 -4.12 -4.68
CA ILE A 410 -15.31 -4.48 -3.34
C ILE A 410 -15.91 -5.83 -2.97
N VAL A 411 -15.05 -6.82 -2.71
CA VAL A 411 -15.44 -8.19 -2.36
C VAL A 411 -14.84 -8.54 -1.00
N ASP A 412 -15.67 -8.45 0.06
CA ASP A 412 -15.37 -9.12 1.33
C ASP A 412 -15.50 -10.63 1.08
N TYR A 413 -14.36 -11.32 0.97
CA TYR A 413 -14.32 -12.77 0.87
C TYR A 413 -13.79 -13.35 2.18
N GLU A 414 -14.53 -14.29 2.73
CA GLU A 414 -14.05 -15.16 3.79
C GLU A 414 -13.61 -16.47 3.13
N LEU A 415 -12.39 -16.94 3.38
CA LEU A 415 -12.01 -18.28 2.94
C LEU A 415 -12.71 -19.26 3.88
N VAL A 416 -13.95 -19.63 3.53
CA VAL A 416 -14.79 -20.56 4.28
C VAL A 416 -14.19 -21.97 4.21
N SER A 417 -13.15 -22.20 5.01
CA SER A 417 -12.69 -23.54 5.37
C SER A 417 -13.63 -24.14 6.43
N ASP A 418 -14.93 -24.19 6.12
CA ASP A 418 -15.81 -25.19 6.72
C ASP A 418 -15.20 -26.54 6.39
N HIS A 419 -14.96 -27.31 7.43
CA HIS A 419 -14.48 -28.69 7.41
C HIS A 419 -15.44 -29.70 6.70
N ARG A 420 -16.32 -29.22 5.80
CA ARG A 420 -17.10 -29.94 4.78
C ARG A 420 -16.75 -29.57 3.33
N ARG A 421 -15.98 -28.49 3.06
CA ARG A 421 -15.75 -27.95 1.70
C ARG A 421 -14.31 -27.46 1.53
N SER A 422 -13.71 -27.73 0.37
CA SER A 422 -12.43 -27.15 -0.06
C SER A 422 -12.64 -26.26 -1.28
N GLY A 423 -12.44 -24.96 -1.14
CA GLY A 423 -12.56 -24.00 -2.23
C GLY A 423 -12.75 -22.58 -1.73
N CYS A 424 -12.62 -21.61 -2.63
CA CYS A 424 -12.95 -20.22 -2.38
C CYS A 424 -14.49 -20.00 -2.49
N ALA A 425 -15.05 -19.17 -1.63
CA ALA A 425 -16.48 -18.85 -1.61
C ALA A 425 -16.72 -17.38 -1.25
N LEU A 426 -17.84 -16.85 -1.74
CA LEU A 426 -18.32 -15.50 -1.48
C LEU A 426 -19.64 -15.57 -0.71
N GLY A 427 -19.64 -15.05 0.52
CA GLY A 427 -20.86 -14.87 1.30
C GLY A 427 -21.77 -13.80 0.68
N LEU A 428 -23.06 -14.09 0.56
CA LEU A 428 -24.05 -13.18 0.02
C LEU A 428 -24.87 -12.51 1.14
N PRO A 429 -25.36 -11.27 0.95
CA PRO A 429 -26.21 -10.58 1.93
C PRO A 429 -27.47 -11.35 2.36
N SER A 430 -27.92 -12.33 1.56
CA SER A 430 -29.05 -13.21 1.88
C SER A 430 -28.71 -14.37 2.83
N GLY A 431 -27.45 -14.48 3.29
CA GLY A 431 -26.94 -15.65 4.03
C GLY A 431 -26.69 -16.89 3.18
N ASN A 432 -26.82 -16.77 1.84
CA ASN A 432 -26.39 -17.80 0.90
C ASN A 432 -24.91 -17.60 0.53
N GLU A 433 -24.31 -18.56 -0.17
CA GLU A 433 -22.91 -18.50 -0.61
C GLU A 433 -22.79 -18.82 -2.10
N VAL A 434 -21.82 -18.19 -2.78
CA VAL A 434 -21.40 -18.56 -4.14
C VAL A 434 -20.00 -19.15 -4.05
N SER A 435 -19.87 -20.46 -4.31
CA SER A 435 -18.60 -21.19 -4.19
C SER A 435 -17.95 -21.49 -5.54
N GLY A 436 -16.63 -21.31 -5.62
CA GLY A 436 -15.81 -21.60 -6.80
C GLY A 436 -15.44 -20.35 -7.59
N ASP A 437 -14.17 -20.26 -8.00
CA ASP A 437 -13.56 -19.06 -8.61
C ASP A 437 -14.39 -18.47 -9.76
N LEU A 438 -14.79 -19.32 -10.72
CA LEU A 438 -15.60 -18.91 -11.86
C LEU A 438 -17.03 -18.50 -11.49
N ALA A 439 -17.64 -19.15 -10.50
CA ALA A 439 -19.00 -18.80 -10.05
C ALA A 439 -18.99 -17.44 -9.34
N MET A 440 -17.98 -17.18 -8.51
CA MET A 440 -17.77 -15.87 -7.88
C MET A 440 -17.46 -14.79 -8.92
N ALA A 441 -16.56 -15.04 -9.88
CA ALA A 441 -16.23 -14.09 -10.94
C ALA A 441 -17.47 -13.67 -11.75
N ARG A 442 -18.34 -14.64 -12.09
CA ARG A 442 -19.63 -14.40 -12.74
C ARG A 442 -20.61 -13.62 -11.86
N TYR A 443 -20.65 -13.90 -10.56
CA TYR A 443 -21.49 -13.14 -9.63
C TYR A 443 -21.02 -11.69 -9.52
N ILE A 444 -19.72 -11.46 -9.32
CA ILE A 444 -19.08 -10.14 -9.27
C ILE A 444 -19.36 -9.34 -10.55
N ALA A 445 -19.11 -9.95 -11.71
CA ALA A 445 -19.34 -9.30 -13.01
C ALA A 445 -20.82 -8.95 -13.26
N LYS A 446 -21.76 -9.80 -12.81
CA LYS A 446 -23.20 -9.53 -12.88
C LYS A 446 -23.65 -8.44 -11.90
N GLN A 447 -23.10 -8.37 -10.69
CA GLN A 447 -23.41 -7.30 -9.73
C GLN A 447 -22.92 -5.93 -10.22
N ALA A 448 -21.73 -5.88 -10.83
CA ALA A 448 -21.18 -4.64 -11.39
C ALA A 448 -21.84 -4.18 -12.71
N ASN A 449 -22.80 -4.95 -13.24
CA ASN A 449 -23.56 -4.66 -14.46
C ASN A 449 -22.68 -4.32 -15.70
N LEU A 450 -21.48 -4.93 -15.78
CA LEU A 450 -20.47 -4.65 -16.81
C LEU A 450 -20.54 -5.70 -17.92
N SER A 451 -21.09 -5.31 -19.08
CA SER A 451 -21.14 -6.16 -20.28
C SER A 451 -19.74 -6.48 -20.83
N SER A 452 -18.75 -5.60 -20.70
CA SER A 452 -17.42 -5.78 -21.32
C SER A 452 -16.68 -7.06 -20.92
N ILE A 453 -16.86 -7.57 -19.70
CA ILE A 453 -16.23 -8.82 -19.22
C ILE A 453 -17.14 -10.05 -19.42
N MET A 454 -18.46 -9.85 -19.55
CA MET A 454 -19.49 -10.87 -19.70
C MET A 454 -19.97 -11.09 -21.15
N GLY A 455 -19.49 -10.27 -22.10
CA GLY A 455 -19.93 -10.24 -23.50
C GLY A 455 -20.74 -8.99 -23.82
N ALA A 456 -20.51 -8.37 -24.98
CA ALA A 456 -21.19 -7.13 -25.35
C ALA A 456 -22.67 -7.35 -25.74
N ASN A 457 -23.05 -8.61 -25.98
CA ASN A 457 -24.38 -9.07 -26.36
C ASN A 457 -24.57 -10.54 -25.90
N ASP A 458 -25.77 -11.10 -26.09
CA ASP A 458 -26.12 -12.46 -25.65
C ASP A 458 -25.33 -13.57 -26.39
N GLU A 459 -24.86 -13.33 -27.62
CA GLU A 459 -24.05 -14.27 -28.40
C GLU A 459 -22.62 -14.33 -27.83
N ASP A 460 -21.99 -13.18 -27.57
CA ASP A 460 -20.71 -13.09 -26.87
C ASP A 460 -20.80 -13.78 -25.49
N ALA A 461 -21.89 -13.57 -24.76
CA ALA A 461 -22.10 -14.19 -23.44
C ALA A 461 -22.18 -15.72 -23.52
N ALA A 462 -22.92 -16.26 -24.52
CA ALA A 462 -22.98 -17.69 -24.76
C ALA A 462 -21.62 -18.27 -25.21
N MET A 463 -20.85 -17.54 -26.02
CA MET A 463 -19.48 -17.93 -26.40
C MET A 463 -18.54 -17.92 -25.20
N ILE A 464 -18.63 -16.93 -24.31
CA ILE A 464 -17.86 -16.87 -23.06
C ILE A 464 -18.19 -18.07 -22.17
N ASP A 465 -19.47 -18.46 -22.07
CA ASP A 465 -19.90 -19.64 -21.32
C ASP A 465 -19.28 -20.94 -21.88
N GLN A 466 -19.28 -21.11 -23.20
CA GLN A 466 -18.61 -22.23 -23.87
C GLN A 466 -17.10 -22.30 -23.53
N TRP A 467 -16.40 -21.16 -23.51
CA TRP A 467 -14.96 -21.13 -23.19
C TRP A 467 -14.66 -21.36 -21.70
N VAL A 468 -15.52 -20.88 -20.81
CA VAL A 468 -15.44 -21.16 -19.37
C VAL A 468 -15.65 -22.65 -19.10
N ASP A 469 -16.61 -23.29 -19.77
CA ASP A 469 -16.82 -24.74 -19.70
C ASP A 469 -15.64 -25.52 -20.28
N TYR A 470 -15.04 -25.05 -21.38
CA TYR A 470 -13.81 -25.64 -21.92
C TYR A 470 -12.65 -25.55 -20.92
N ALA A 471 -12.45 -24.39 -20.26
CA ALA A 471 -11.45 -24.21 -19.21
C ALA A 471 -11.64 -25.20 -18.05
N LEU A 472 -12.88 -25.37 -17.56
CA LEU A 472 -13.23 -26.37 -16.53
C LEU A 472 -12.90 -27.80 -17.00
N GLN A 473 -13.14 -28.12 -18.28
CA GLN A 473 -12.83 -29.42 -18.84
C GLN A 473 -11.32 -29.68 -19.00
N LEU A 474 -10.47 -28.66 -19.02
CA LEU A 474 -9.02 -28.84 -19.10
C LEU A 474 -8.41 -29.30 -17.76
N ASN A 475 -9.01 -28.96 -16.62
CA ASN A 475 -8.47 -29.23 -15.28
C ASN A 475 -8.27 -30.73 -14.96
N LYS A 476 -8.95 -31.63 -15.69
CA LYS A 476 -8.76 -33.10 -15.62
C LYS A 476 -7.50 -33.61 -16.36
N PHE A 477 -6.70 -32.73 -16.94
CA PHE A 477 -5.41 -33.04 -17.57
C PHE A 477 -4.25 -32.29 -16.88
N GLY A 478 -3.05 -32.88 -16.87
CA GLY A 478 -1.82 -32.22 -16.39
C GLY A 478 -1.38 -31.06 -17.28
N LEU A 479 -0.63 -30.10 -16.71
CA LEU A 479 -0.33 -28.79 -17.32
C LEU A 479 0.12 -28.87 -18.78
N ALA A 480 1.13 -29.69 -19.11
CA ALA A 480 1.62 -29.79 -20.48
C ALA A 480 0.55 -30.22 -21.50
N ARG A 481 -0.39 -31.11 -21.12
CA ARG A 481 -1.53 -31.46 -21.98
C ARG A 481 -2.55 -30.32 -22.10
N ARG A 482 -2.76 -29.53 -21.03
CA ARG A 482 -3.61 -28.34 -21.07
C ARG A 482 -3.05 -27.29 -22.03
N VAL A 483 -1.75 -26.98 -21.93
CA VAL A 483 -1.06 -26.02 -22.82
C VAL A 483 -1.17 -26.45 -24.29
N LEU A 484 -0.90 -27.71 -24.62
CA LEU A 484 -1.02 -28.22 -26.00
C LEU A 484 -2.46 -28.21 -26.52
N ALA A 485 -3.44 -28.55 -25.68
CA ALA A 485 -4.85 -28.51 -26.04
C ALA A 485 -5.36 -27.08 -26.27
N VAL A 486 -4.93 -26.13 -25.44
CA VAL A 486 -5.25 -24.70 -25.61
C VAL A 486 -4.60 -24.15 -26.87
N SER A 487 -3.30 -24.38 -27.11
CA SER A 487 -2.62 -23.89 -28.32
C SER A 487 -3.31 -24.38 -29.60
N LYS A 488 -3.53 -25.69 -29.71
CA LYS A 488 -4.21 -26.29 -30.87
C LYS A 488 -5.61 -25.71 -31.14
N THR A 489 -6.29 -25.25 -30.09
CA THR A 489 -7.67 -24.75 -30.18
C THR A 489 -7.72 -23.23 -30.42
N LEU A 490 -6.85 -22.47 -29.79
CA LEU A 490 -6.84 -21.00 -29.86
C LEU A 490 -5.97 -20.44 -30.99
N ASP A 491 -4.94 -21.16 -31.46
CA ASP A 491 -4.04 -20.63 -32.51
C ASP A 491 -4.76 -20.19 -33.79
N PRO A 492 -5.77 -20.92 -34.32
CA PRO A 492 -6.56 -20.46 -35.48
C PRO A 492 -7.41 -19.22 -35.20
N ILE A 493 -7.91 -19.07 -33.97
CA ILE A 493 -8.79 -17.97 -33.55
C ILE A 493 -7.95 -16.71 -33.36
N LEU A 494 -6.93 -16.81 -32.50
CA LEU A 494 -5.99 -15.74 -32.17
C LEU A 494 -5.04 -15.37 -33.32
N ALA A 495 -5.03 -16.11 -34.43
CA ALA A 495 -4.38 -15.67 -35.66
C ALA A 495 -5.02 -14.40 -36.25
N SER A 496 -6.30 -14.16 -35.96
CA SER A 496 -7.06 -12.99 -36.44
C SER A 496 -7.62 -12.12 -35.30
N ALA A 497 -7.59 -12.58 -34.06
CA ALA A 497 -8.15 -11.91 -32.89
C ALA A 497 -7.13 -11.62 -31.78
N THR A 498 -7.35 -10.56 -31.01
CA THR A 498 -6.53 -10.20 -29.84
C THR A 498 -6.98 -10.95 -28.58
N TYR A 499 -8.29 -11.13 -28.42
CA TYR A 499 -8.97 -11.79 -27.30
C TYR A 499 -9.79 -12.98 -27.82
N ILE A 500 -10.23 -13.86 -26.92
CA ILE A 500 -10.94 -15.10 -27.29
C ILE A 500 -12.39 -14.84 -27.72
N VAL A 501 -13.05 -13.83 -27.14
CA VAL A 501 -14.39 -13.36 -27.53
C VAL A 501 -14.38 -11.83 -27.58
N GLY A 502 -14.97 -11.24 -28.62
CA GLY A 502 -15.05 -9.79 -28.79
C GLY A 502 -13.70 -9.09 -28.97
N TYR A 503 -13.64 -7.82 -28.56
CA TYR A 503 -12.49 -6.91 -28.76
C TYR A 503 -11.83 -6.43 -27.46
N SER A 504 -12.22 -6.99 -26.31
CA SER A 504 -11.72 -6.63 -24.97
C SER A 504 -11.48 -7.87 -24.11
N LEU A 505 -10.82 -7.72 -22.97
CA LEU A 505 -10.58 -8.79 -22.02
C LEU A 505 -11.89 -9.32 -21.43
N THR A 506 -12.19 -10.62 -21.63
CA THR A 506 -13.42 -11.27 -21.15
C THR A 506 -13.15 -12.37 -20.10
N LEU A 507 -14.20 -12.89 -19.45
CA LEU A 507 -14.07 -14.09 -18.61
C LEU A 507 -13.53 -15.31 -19.38
N ALA A 508 -13.72 -15.41 -20.70
CA ALA A 508 -13.17 -16.51 -21.49
C ALA A 508 -11.62 -16.49 -21.47
N ASP A 509 -11.03 -15.31 -21.66
CA ASP A 509 -9.58 -15.12 -21.60
C ASP A 509 -9.04 -15.45 -20.21
N VAL A 510 -9.66 -14.89 -19.16
CA VAL A 510 -9.18 -15.05 -17.77
C VAL A 510 -9.33 -16.50 -17.30
N ALA A 511 -10.43 -17.18 -17.65
CA ALA A 511 -10.67 -18.58 -17.30
C ALA A 511 -9.65 -19.52 -17.95
N LEU A 512 -9.35 -19.33 -19.24
CA LEU A 512 -8.35 -20.15 -19.93
C LEU A 512 -6.93 -19.85 -19.46
N PHE A 513 -6.62 -18.59 -19.14
CA PHE A 513 -5.33 -18.22 -18.54
C PHE A 513 -5.14 -18.86 -17.16
N ALA A 514 -6.21 -18.94 -16.35
CA ALA A 514 -6.21 -19.67 -15.08
C ALA A 514 -6.04 -21.20 -15.27
N ALA A 515 -6.69 -21.80 -16.27
CA ALA A 515 -6.51 -23.23 -16.60
C ALA A 515 -5.07 -23.57 -17.02
N LEU A 516 -4.31 -22.61 -17.55
CA LEU A 516 -2.86 -22.74 -17.79
C LEU A 516 -1.99 -22.52 -16.54
N GLY A 517 -2.57 -22.47 -15.34
CA GLY A 517 -1.83 -22.24 -14.10
C GLY A 517 -1.68 -20.76 -13.72
N PHE A 518 -2.39 -19.86 -14.38
CA PHE A 518 -2.31 -18.40 -14.20
C PHE A 518 -0.86 -17.85 -14.32
N PRO A 519 -0.20 -18.00 -15.49
CA PRO A 519 1.24 -17.73 -15.68
C PRO A 519 1.60 -16.23 -15.74
N ALA A 520 1.23 -15.47 -14.72
CA ALA A 520 1.51 -14.04 -14.57
C ALA A 520 2.90 -13.72 -13.96
N THR A 521 3.61 -14.74 -13.46
CA THR A 521 4.99 -14.64 -12.98
C THR A 521 5.97 -15.09 -14.07
N GLU A 522 7.21 -14.61 -14.05
CA GLU A 522 8.24 -15.02 -15.02
C GLU A 522 8.52 -16.53 -14.99
N GLU A 523 8.45 -17.14 -13.79
CA GLU A 523 8.66 -18.57 -13.58
C GLU A 523 7.51 -19.41 -14.17
N GLY A 524 6.24 -19.10 -13.83
CA GLY A 524 5.08 -19.82 -14.38
C GLY A 524 4.89 -19.57 -15.88
N LYS A 525 5.24 -18.38 -16.37
CA LYS A 525 5.31 -18.08 -17.81
C LYS A 525 6.40 -18.91 -18.48
N GLY A 526 7.57 -19.06 -17.86
CA GLY A 526 8.64 -19.95 -18.34
C GLY A 526 8.19 -21.41 -18.45
N GLU A 527 7.52 -21.94 -17.42
CA GLU A 527 6.98 -23.31 -17.41
C GLU A 527 5.98 -23.52 -18.56
N VAL A 528 4.99 -22.64 -18.69
CA VAL A 528 3.96 -22.74 -19.75
C VAL A 528 4.55 -22.58 -21.15
N LEU A 529 5.41 -21.58 -21.37
CA LEU A 529 6.02 -21.34 -22.68
C LEU A 529 7.02 -22.43 -23.09
N SER A 530 7.62 -23.16 -22.14
CA SER A 530 8.52 -24.29 -22.44
C SER A 530 7.83 -25.47 -23.15
N VAL A 531 6.50 -25.55 -23.05
CA VAL A 531 5.67 -26.59 -23.71
C VAL A 531 5.27 -26.16 -25.13
N LEU A 532 5.36 -24.87 -25.46
CA LEU A 532 5.03 -24.32 -26.78
C LEU A 532 6.27 -24.29 -27.69
N ASN A 533 6.18 -25.00 -28.82
CA ASN A 533 7.23 -24.99 -29.84
C ASN A 533 7.05 -23.82 -30.82
N GLY A 534 8.01 -22.90 -30.83
CA GLY A 534 8.07 -21.77 -31.77
C GLY A 534 7.23 -20.56 -31.38
N ASP A 535 6.93 -19.71 -32.37
CA ASP A 535 6.06 -18.54 -32.22
C ASP A 535 4.64 -18.92 -32.65
N SER A 536 3.68 -18.80 -31.72
CA SER A 536 2.26 -19.08 -31.97
C SER A 536 1.37 -17.93 -31.49
N SER A 537 0.14 -17.87 -32.01
CA SER A 537 -0.84 -16.86 -31.59
C SER A 537 -1.19 -17.00 -30.11
N THR A 538 -1.20 -18.23 -29.59
CA THR A 538 -1.42 -18.55 -28.18
C THR A 538 -0.26 -18.08 -27.31
N ARG A 539 0.99 -18.21 -27.78
CA ARG A 539 2.17 -17.63 -27.10
C ARG A 539 2.04 -16.11 -26.95
N ARG A 540 1.72 -15.41 -28.05
CA ARG A 540 1.48 -13.95 -28.05
C ARG A 540 0.40 -13.56 -27.04
N TRP A 541 -0.70 -14.30 -26.97
CA TRP A 541 -1.79 -14.05 -26.04
C TRP A 541 -1.40 -14.33 -24.57
N ILE A 542 -0.65 -15.40 -24.28
CA ILE A 542 -0.11 -15.66 -22.92
C ILE A 542 0.82 -14.52 -22.48
N GLU A 543 1.73 -14.08 -23.35
CA GLU A 543 2.69 -13.00 -23.06
C GLU A 543 1.96 -11.65 -22.84
N MET A 544 0.92 -11.36 -23.63
CA MET A 544 0.04 -10.20 -23.45
C MET A 544 -0.75 -10.24 -22.13
N MET A 545 -1.35 -11.39 -21.81
CA MET A 545 -2.12 -11.59 -20.59
C MET A 545 -1.25 -11.45 -19.33
N ALA A 546 -0.04 -12.01 -19.34
CA ALA A 546 0.90 -11.94 -18.22
C ALA A 546 1.36 -10.52 -17.86
N VAL A 547 1.30 -9.56 -18.80
CA VAL A 547 1.63 -8.14 -18.54
C VAL A 547 0.41 -7.26 -18.26
N HIS A 548 -0.81 -7.78 -18.39
CA HIS A 548 -2.05 -7.00 -18.19
C HIS A 548 -2.20 -6.55 -16.73
N PRO A 549 -2.44 -5.26 -16.43
CA PRO A 549 -2.42 -4.72 -15.06
C PRO A 549 -3.29 -5.50 -14.07
N ALA A 550 -4.57 -5.76 -14.42
CA ALA A 550 -5.48 -6.50 -13.56
C ALA A 550 -5.08 -7.97 -13.34
N ILE A 551 -4.37 -8.60 -14.28
CA ILE A 551 -3.85 -9.98 -14.15
C ILE A 551 -2.65 -9.99 -13.20
N ARG A 552 -1.76 -8.99 -13.30
CA ARG A 552 -0.61 -8.86 -12.39
C ARG A 552 -1.04 -8.51 -10.97
N GLU A 553 -2.02 -7.62 -10.84
CA GLU A 553 -2.61 -7.29 -9.54
C GLU A 553 -3.37 -8.49 -8.96
N ALA A 554 -4.19 -9.20 -9.74
CA ALA A 554 -4.82 -10.45 -9.29
C ALA A 554 -3.79 -11.52 -8.87
N ALA A 555 -2.65 -11.63 -9.58
CA ALA A 555 -1.57 -12.53 -9.18
C ALA A 555 -0.92 -12.15 -7.86
N GLN A 556 -0.63 -10.86 -7.64
CA GLN A 556 -0.08 -10.34 -6.39
C GLN A 556 -1.08 -10.49 -5.24
N LEU A 557 -2.33 -10.07 -5.47
CA LEU A 557 -3.46 -10.23 -4.56
C LEU A 557 -3.86 -11.68 -4.37
N ALA A 558 -3.39 -12.64 -5.18
CA ALA A 558 -3.55 -14.07 -4.93
C ALA A 558 -2.31 -14.67 -4.23
N VAL A 559 -1.11 -14.10 -4.29
CA VAL A 559 0.05 -14.59 -3.52
C VAL A 559 -0.08 -14.28 -2.02
N GLY A 560 -0.90 -13.29 -1.68
CA GLY A 560 -1.22 -12.93 -0.30
C GLY A 560 -0.18 -12.02 0.30
N VAL A 561 -0.62 -11.29 1.33
CA VAL A 561 0.20 -10.28 2.01
C VAL A 561 1.25 -10.92 2.96
N ALA A 562 1.67 -12.15 2.65
CA ALA A 562 2.72 -12.93 3.33
C ALA A 562 4.14 -12.67 2.79
N LYS A 563 4.32 -11.59 2.01
CA LYS A 563 5.62 -10.92 1.80
C LYS A 563 5.59 -9.41 2.09
N ASN A 564 4.57 -8.94 2.82
CA ASN A 564 4.52 -7.59 3.39
C ASN A 564 4.33 -7.58 4.92
N ALA A 565 4.43 -8.74 5.57
CA ALA A 565 4.95 -8.80 6.93
C ALA A 565 6.48 -8.65 6.83
N GLU A 566 6.99 -7.50 7.29
CA GLU A 566 8.42 -7.20 7.39
C GLU A 566 9.26 -7.70 6.21
N ALA A 567 9.19 -6.96 5.10
CA ALA A 567 10.47 -6.55 4.56
C ALA A 567 11.22 -5.87 5.71
N SER A 568 12.20 -6.57 6.28
CA SER A 568 13.34 -5.94 6.91
C SER A 568 14.09 -5.18 5.82
N PHE A 569 13.49 -4.08 5.37
CA PHE A 569 14.22 -2.99 4.80
C PHE A 569 15.25 -2.63 5.86
N GLU A 570 16.52 -2.64 5.48
CA GLU A 570 17.60 -2.32 6.40
C GLU A 570 17.25 -1.02 7.12
N ILE A 571 17.24 -1.06 8.46
CA ILE A 571 17.21 0.13 9.30
C ILE A 571 18.56 0.80 9.07
N GLY A 572 18.64 1.60 8.01
CA GLY A 572 19.90 1.98 7.36
C GLY A 572 19.78 2.35 5.88
N ALA A 573 18.67 2.05 5.20
CA ALA A 573 18.40 2.65 3.89
C ALA A 573 18.19 4.17 4.05
N GLU A 574 19.22 4.95 3.71
CA GLU A 574 19.18 6.42 3.82
C GLU A 574 17.95 6.97 3.12
N MET A 575 17.18 7.79 3.85
CA MET A 575 16.15 8.62 3.23
C MET A 575 16.85 9.81 2.60
N ASP A 576 16.55 10.12 1.34
CA ASP A 576 17.02 11.36 0.69
C ASP A 576 16.80 12.56 1.62
N GLU A 577 17.73 13.53 1.59
CA GLU A 577 17.59 14.74 2.41
C GLU A 577 16.22 15.42 2.17
N LEU A 578 15.67 16.02 3.23
CA LEU A 578 14.47 16.83 3.08
C LEU A 578 14.77 17.99 2.15
N VAL A 579 13.94 18.16 1.12
CA VAL A 579 13.97 19.36 0.29
C VAL A 579 13.68 20.56 1.20
N SER A 580 14.49 21.61 1.10
CA SER A 580 14.37 22.80 1.95
C SER A 580 12.93 23.34 1.97
N GLY A 581 12.36 23.49 3.17
CA GLY A 581 10.97 23.90 3.38
C GLY A 581 9.95 22.77 3.58
N MET A 582 10.34 21.49 3.47
CA MET A 582 9.49 20.34 3.77
C MET A 582 9.65 19.83 5.21
N SER A 583 8.58 19.27 5.77
CA SER A 583 8.57 18.57 7.06
C SER A 583 8.34 17.06 6.89
N TYR A 584 8.77 16.28 7.87
CA TYR A 584 8.35 14.89 8.01
C TYR A 584 6.84 14.79 8.32
N LEU A 585 6.20 13.74 7.83
CA LEU A 585 4.86 13.34 8.25
C LEU A 585 4.94 12.58 9.57
N GLU A 586 4.21 13.06 10.58
CA GLU A 586 4.13 12.42 11.90
C GLU A 586 3.41 11.07 11.81
N GLY A 587 3.95 10.04 12.48
CA GLY A 587 3.41 8.68 12.44
C GLY A 587 3.52 7.95 11.08
N ALA A 588 4.16 8.54 10.07
CA ALA A 588 4.25 7.94 8.74
C ALA A 588 5.20 6.73 8.70
N VAL A 589 4.64 5.57 8.33
CA VAL A 589 5.38 4.31 8.14
C VAL A 589 5.68 4.12 6.65
N PRO A 590 6.94 3.88 6.25
CA PRO A 590 7.27 3.56 4.87
C PRO A 590 6.47 2.36 4.34
N GLY A 591 6.02 2.44 3.08
CA GLY A 591 5.10 1.46 2.47
C GLY A 591 3.62 1.68 2.77
N LYS A 592 3.26 2.46 3.81
CA LYS A 592 1.87 2.63 4.27
C LYS A 592 1.24 3.99 4.00
N VAL A 593 2.03 4.98 3.60
CA VAL A 593 1.50 6.31 3.23
C VAL A 593 0.67 6.20 1.95
N VAL A 594 -0.56 6.71 1.98
CA VAL A 594 -1.42 6.83 0.79
C VAL A 594 -1.83 8.29 0.66
N THR A 595 -1.47 8.91 -0.45
CA THR A 595 -1.85 10.29 -0.80
C THR A 595 -2.87 10.26 -1.94
N ARG A 596 -3.63 11.34 -2.13
CA ARG A 596 -4.47 11.49 -3.32
C ARG A 596 -4.49 12.91 -3.84
N PHE A 597 -4.42 13.02 -5.16
CA PHE A 597 -4.69 14.24 -5.91
C PHE A 597 -6.10 14.13 -6.53
N PRO A 598 -7.08 14.91 -6.06
CA PRO A 598 -8.47 14.80 -6.51
C PRO A 598 -8.93 16.01 -7.36
N PRO A 599 -8.60 16.12 -8.66
CA PRO A 599 -9.12 17.18 -9.51
C PRO A 599 -10.57 16.91 -9.94
N GLU A 600 -11.46 17.90 -9.81
CA GLU A 600 -12.72 17.91 -10.58
C GLU A 600 -12.34 18.00 -12.07
N PRO A 601 -12.82 17.11 -12.96
CA PRO A 601 -12.54 17.20 -14.39
C PRO A 601 -13.42 18.27 -15.05
N SER A 602 -13.53 19.46 -14.45
CA SER A 602 -14.29 20.67 -14.88
C SER A 602 -13.43 21.71 -15.58
N GLY A 603 -12.13 21.52 -15.55
CA GLY A 603 -11.15 22.27 -16.30
C GLY A 603 -9.88 21.45 -16.39
N TYR A 604 -8.94 21.92 -17.20
CA TYR A 604 -7.61 21.33 -17.22
C TYR A 604 -6.82 21.74 -15.96
N LEU A 605 -5.72 21.03 -15.69
CA LEU A 605 -4.80 21.42 -14.62
C LEU A 605 -4.24 22.84 -14.84
N HIS A 606 -3.79 23.47 -13.77
CA HIS A 606 -3.07 24.75 -13.77
C HIS A 606 -1.99 24.76 -12.68
N VAL A 607 -1.22 25.85 -12.56
CA VAL A 607 -0.06 25.91 -11.64
C VAL A 607 -0.41 25.60 -10.18
N GLY A 608 -1.58 26.03 -9.69
CA GLY A 608 -2.08 25.63 -8.35
C GLY A 608 -2.31 24.12 -8.18
N HIS A 609 -2.81 23.43 -9.21
CA HIS A 609 -2.95 21.98 -9.20
C HIS A 609 -1.59 21.27 -9.20
N ALA A 610 -0.59 21.82 -9.90
CA ALA A 610 0.77 21.29 -9.87
C ALA A 610 1.35 21.29 -8.44
N LYS A 611 1.09 22.34 -7.62
CA LYS A 611 1.48 22.34 -6.20
C LYS A 611 0.86 21.16 -5.44
N ALA A 612 -0.46 20.98 -5.60
CA ALA A 612 -1.20 19.95 -4.89
C ALA A 612 -0.71 18.54 -5.27
N VAL A 613 -0.60 18.22 -6.56
CA VAL A 613 -0.18 16.88 -6.98
C VAL A 613 1.28 16.59 -6.68
N LEU A 614 2.19 17.55 -6.88
CA LEU A 614 3.62 17.34 -6.63
C LEU A 614 3.93 17.16 -5.13
N LEU A 615 3.17 17.82 -4.24
CA LEU A 615 3.26 17.57 -2.80
C LEU A 615 2.77 16.17 -2.41
N ASN A 616 1.65 15.71 -3.00
CA ASN A 616 1.11 14.37 -2.76
C ASN A 616 2.02 13.28 -3.34
N ASP A 617 2.59 13.49 -4.53
CA ASP A 617 3.58 12.59 -5.14
C ASP A 617 4.88 12.55 -4.32
N TYR A 618 5.44 13.70 -3.93
CA TYR A 618 6.64 13.77 -3.09
C TYR A 618 6.52 12.93 -1.83
N TYR A 619 5.41 13.07 -1.09
CA TYR A 619 5.19 12.27 0.11
C TYR A 619 4.92 10.79 -0.18
N ALA A 620 4.24 10.45 -1.27
CA ALA A 620 4.12 9.06 -1.69
C ALA A 620 5.50 8.45 -2.00
N ARG A 621 6.34 9.09 -2.81
CA ARG A 621 7.69 8.58 -3.15
C ARG A 621 8.60 8.50 -1.92
N ARG A 622 8.69 9.58 -1.13
CA ARG A 622 9.54 9.66 0.07
C ARG A 622 9.27 8.52 1.05
N TYR A 623 7.99 8.21 1.26
CA TYR A 623 7.57 7.15 2.17
C TYR A 623 7.27 5.82 1.47
N LYS A 624 7.73 5.61 0.22
CA LYS A 624 7.52 4.37 -0.56
C LYS A 624 6.05 3.91 -0.58
N GLY A 625 5.15 4.89 -0.53
CA GLY A 625 3.70 4.74 -0.46
C GLY A 625 3.04 4.78 -1.84
N ARG A 626 1.76 5.17 -1.88
CA ARG A 626 0.95 5.22 -3.11
C ARG A 626 0.31 6.59 -3.33
N LEU A 627 0.29 7.05 -4.58
CA LEU A 627 -0.46 8.22 -5.05
C LEU A 627 -1.70 7.77 -5.83
N ILE A 628 -2.88 8.17 -5.35
CA ILE A 628 -4.15 7.99 -6.07
C ILE A 628 -4.46 9.27 -6.86
N LEU A 629 -4.72 9.14 -8.17
CA LEU A 629 -5.45 10.15 -8.94
C LEU A 629 -6.95 9.85 -8.78
N ARG A 630 -7.73 10.82 -8.32
CA ARG A 630 -9.19 10.69 -8.25
C ARG A 630 -9.85 11.80 -9.05
N PHE A 631 -10.54 11.48 -10.13
CA PHE A 631 -11.40 12.46 -10.76
C PHE A 631 -12.60 12.68 -9.85
N ASP A 632 -12.78 13.91 -9.36
CA ASP A 632 -13.87 14.25 -8.43
C ASP A 632 -15.13 14.66 -9.19
N ASP A 633 -15.61 13.73 -10.01
CA ASP A 633 -16.55 13.93 -11.12
C ASP A 633 -18.02 13.89 -10.69
N THR A 634 -18.36 14.76 -9.73
CA THR A 634 -19.68 14.85 -9.07
C THR A 634 -20.66 15.83 -9.71
N ASN A 635 -20.24 16.56 -10.74
CA ASN A 635 -20.89 17.76 -11.25
C ASN A 635 -21.00 17.74 -12.79
N PRO A 636 -21.94 16.97 -13.34
CA PRO A 636 -22.03 16.66 -14.78
C PRO A 636 -22.22 17.89 -15.68
N SER A 637 -22.62 19.04 -15.11
CA SER A 637 -22.81 20.31 -15.83
C SER A 637 -21.54 21.14 -16.06
N LYS A 638 -20.40 20.82 -15.42
CA LYS A 638 -19.13 21.55 -15.62
C LYS A 638 -18.02 20.70 -16.19
N GLU A 639 -18.10 19.39 -15.98
CA GLU A 639 -17.04 18.44 -16.29
C GLU A 639 -16.98 18.10 -17.78
N LYS A 640 -15.83 17.58 -18.28
CA LYS A 640 -15.60 17.17 -19.70
C LYS A 640 -14.53 16.09 -19.86
N ASP A 641 -14.77 15.07 -20.69
CA ASP A 641 -13.82 13.96 -21.00
C ASP A 641 -12.40 14.41 -21.34
N GLU A 642 -12.26 15.46 -22.15
CA GLU A 642 -10.93 15.93 -22.56
C GLU A 642 -10.12 16.47 -21.38
N PHE A 643 -10.79 16.98 -20.34
CA PHE A 643 -10.14 17.48 -19.14
C PHE A 643 -9.58 16.27 -18.40
N GLN A 644 -10.33 15.16 -18.28
CA GLN A 644 -9.81 13.90 -17.77
C GLN A 644 -8.59 13.40 -18.57
N THR A 645 -8.69 13.26 -19.90
CA THR A 645 -7.56 12.82 -20.74
C THR A 645 -6.35 13.74 -20.59
N SER A 646 -6.56 15.05 -20.68
CA SER A 646 -5.47 16.01 -20.59
C SER A 646 -4.92 16.15 -19.17
N ILE A 647 -5.70 15.92 -18.12
CA ILE A 647 -5.19 15.82 -16.75
C ILE A 647 -4.20 14.66 -16.66
N VAL A 648 -4.52 13.47 -17.20
CA VAL A 648 -3.58 12.33 -17.23
C VAL A 648 -2.34 12.65 -18.07
N GLU A 649 -2.50 13.22 -19.27
CA GLU A 649 -1.36 13.65 -20.10
C GLU A 649 -0.49 14.69 -19.37
N ASP A 650 -1.11 15.65 -18.70
CA ASP A 650 -0.45 16.78 -18.06
C ASP A 650 0.29 16.36 -16.79
N LEU A 651 -0.23 15.37 -16.05
CA LEU A 651 0.49 14.68 -14.98
C LEU A 651 1.72 13.93 -15.51
N GLY A 652 1.55 13.18 -16.62
CA GLY A 652 2.65 12.52 -17.30
C GLY A 652 3.74 13.50 -17.75
N LYS A 653 3.34 14.65 -18.32
CA LYS A 653 4.26 15.73 -18.71
C LYS A 653 5.02 16.27 -17.50
N ILE A 654 4.37 16.54 -16.37
CA ILE A 654 5.06 16.99 -15.14
C ILE A 654 5.74 15.85 -14.36
N GLY A 655 5.95 14.70 -15.00
CA GLY A 655 6.69 13.57 -14.43
C GLY A 655 6.07 13.01 -13.16
N VAL A 656 4.74 13.03 -13.06
CA VAL A 656 3.95 12.34 -12.04
C VAL A 656 3.24 11.16 -12.70
N LYS A 657 3.49 9.96 -12.18
CA LYS A 657 2.73 8.76 -12.54
C LYS A 657 1.89 8.32 -11.33
N PRO A 658 0.56 8.50 -11.31
CA PRO A 658 -0.26 7.95 -10.24
C PRO A 658 -0.18 6.43 -10.24
N ASP A 659 -0.27 5.82 -9.06
CA ASP A 659 -0.24 4.37 -8.89
C ASP A 659 -1.64 3.76 -9.12
N VAL A 660 -2.70 4.53 -8.83
CA VAL A 660 -4.11 4.16 -9.05
C VAL A 660 -4.86 5.36 -9.62
N VAL A 661 -5.81 5.11 -10.54
CA VAL A 661 -6.77 6.11 -11.03
C VAL A 661 -8.17 5.66 -10.61
N THR A 662 -8.98 6.58 -10.07
CA THR A 662 -10.36 6.34 -9.60
C THR A 662 -11.27 7.50 -9.98
N PHE A 663 -12.59 7.27 -9.98
CA PHE A 663 -13.61 8.30 -10.20
C PHE A 663 -14.49 8.41 -8.96
N THR A 664 -14.97 9.60 -8.61
CA THR A 664 -15.98 9.75 -7.54
C THR A 664 -17.32 9.20 -8.02
N SER A 665 -17.62 9.23 -9.33
CA SER A 665 -18.81 8.63 -9.93
C SER A 665 -18.92 7.12 -9.70
N ASP A 666 -17.80 6.39 -9.67
CA ASP A 666 -17.75 4.95 -9.36
C ASP A 666 -18.37 4.66 -7.97
N TYR A 667 -18.35 5.65 -7.07
CA TYR A 667 -18.88 5.54 -5.72
C TYR A 667 -20.28 6.18 -5.55
N PHE A 668 -20.94 6.67 -6.61
CA PHE A 668 -22.25 7.33 -6.50
C PHE A 668 -23.31 6.44 -5.83
N GLU A 669 -23.34 5.14 -6.12
CA GLU A 669 -24.26 4.24 -5.42
C GLU A 669 -23.91 4.19 -3.92
N THR A 670 -22.63 3.99 -3.57
CA THR A 670 -22.14 3.99 -2.19
C THR A 670 -22.51 5.28 -1.45
N ILE A 671 -22.35 6.46 -2.06
CA ILE A 671 -22.73 7.74 -1.47
C ILE A 671 -24.26 7.84 -1.30
N ARG A 672 -25.05 7.33 -2.27
CA ARG A 672 -26.53 7.27 -2.17
C ARG A 672 -26.98 6.37 -1.03
N ASN A 673 -26.24 5.30 -0.77
CA ASN A 673 -26.53 4.36 0.30
C ASN A 673 -26.26 4.96 1.68
N TYR A 674 -25.20 5.77 1.82
CA TYR A 674 -25.00 6.59 3.02
C TYR A 674 -26.11 7.63 3.20
N ALA A 675 -26.59 8.28 2.13
CA ALA A 675 -27.73 9.19 2.22
C ALA A 675 -29.01 8.48 2.71
N ILE A 676 -29.32 7.29 2.18
CA ILE A 676 -30.44 6.44 2.65
C ILE A 676 -30.29 6.14 4.15
N TRP A 677 -29.12 5.64 4.56
CA TRP A 677 -28.83 5.32 5.96
C TRP A 677 -28.93 6.55 6.88
N MET A 678 -28.49 7.72 6.42
CA MET A 678 -28.63 8.98 7.17
C MET A 678 -30.10 9.38 7.35
N ILE A 679 -30.95 9.23 6.32
CA ILE A 679 -32.40 9.48 6.44
C ILE A 679 -33.04 8.52 7.44
N GLU A 680 -32.75 7.22 7.32
CA GLU A 680 -33.29 6.16 8.20
C GLU A 680 -32.92 6.37 9.68
N ASN A 681 -31.73 6.92 9.95
CA ASN A 681 -31.26 7.23 11.31
C ASN A 681 -31.61 8.66 11.77
N GLY A 682 -32.41 9.43 11.00
CA GLY A 682 -32.80 10.80 11.33
C GLY A 682 -31.66 11.82 11.29
N LEU A 683 -30.54 11.47 10.63
CA LEU A 683 -29.34 12.30 10.43
C LEU A 683 -29.38 13.11 9.12
N ALA A 684 -30.42 12.95 8.30
CA ALA A 684 -30.69 13.75 7.12
C ALA A 684 -32.21 13.89 6.88
N TYR A 685 -32.61 14.96 6.20
CA TYR A 685 -33.99 15.24 5.78
C TYR A 685 -34.01 15.86 4.39
N THR A 686 -35.12 15.71 3.67
CA THR A 686 -35.32 16.40 2.38
C THR A 686 -35.95 17.77 2.58
N ASP A 687 -35.54 18.76 1.81
CA ASP A 687 -35.97 20.14 1.93
C ASP A 687 -36.30 20.72 0.55
N ASP A 688 -37.48 21.33 0.41
CA ASP A 688 -37.92 22.03 -0.81
C ASP A 688 -37.77 23.57 -0.72
N THR A 689 -37.23 24.05 0.40
CA THR A 689 -37.10 25.49 0.67
C THR A 689 -36.24 26.16 -0.41
N PRO A 690 -36.72 27.22 -1.08
CA PRO A 690 -35.97 27.91 -2.14
C PRO A 690 -34.57 28.32 -1.70
N GLN A 691 -33.59 28.25 -2.60
CA GLN A 691 -32.17 28.43 -2.27
C GLN A 691 -31.86 29.75 -1.53
N GLU A 692 -32.49 30.86 -1.92
CA GLU A 692 -32.32 32.17 -1.27
C GLU A 692 -32.90 32.19 0.15
N GLU A 693 -34.07 31.58 0.36
CA GLU A 693 -34.72 31.44 1.67
C GLU A 693 -33.92 30.50 2.57
N MET A 694 -33.47 29.35 2.06
CA MET A 694 -32.59 28.42 2.78
C MET A 694 -31.26 29.09 3.17
N GLN A 695 -30.70 29.96 2.32
CA GLN A 695 -29.52 30.74 2.67
C GLN A 695 -29.82 31.72 3.82
N LYS A 696 -30.96 32.42 3.76
CA LYS A 696 -31.42 33.32 4.84
C LYS A 696 -31.61 32.56 6.14
N GLU A 697 -32.35 31.45 6.16
CA GLU A 697 -32.55 30.57 7.33
C GLU A 697 -31.21 30.13 7.94
N ARG A 698 -30.24 29.72 7.11
CA ARG A 698 -28.90 29.32 7.57
C ARG A 698 -28.09 30.48 8.15
N MET A 699 -28.31 31.71 7.71
CA MET A 699 -27.68 32.90 8.30
C MET A 699 -28.35 33.31 9.61
N GLU A 700 -29.69 33.26 9.65
CA GLU A 700 -30.53 33.59 10.81
C GLU A 700 -30.60 32.47 11.87
N ARG A 701 -29.98 31.30 11.60
CA ARG A 701 -29.96 30.09 12.45
C ARG A 701 -31.35 29.47 12.68
N VAL A 702 -32.26 29.66 11.72
CA VAL A 702 -33.64 29.15 11.74
C VAL A 702 -33.70 27.74 11.15
N ASN A 703 -34.39 26.83 11.81
CA ASN A 703 -34.62 25.48 11.28
C ASN A 703 -35.61 25.54 10.11
N SER A 704 -35.28 24.91 8.98
CA SER A 704 -36.25 24.67 7.89
C SER A 704 -37.50 23.96 8.41
N LYS A 705 -38.65 24.29 7.83
CA LYS A 705 -39.94 23.62 8.06
C LYS A 705 -39.86 22.10 7.94
N HIS A 706 -39.01 21.58 7.05
CA HIS A 706 -38.85 20.14 6.80
C HIS A 706 -37.85 19.44 7.73
N ARG A 707 -37.14 20.18 8.60
CA ARG A 707 -36.07 19.62 9.46
C ARG A 707 -36.54 18.47 10.36
N ASN A 708 -37.82 18.45 10.72
CA ASN A 708 -38.41 17.46 11.63
C ASN A 708 -39.43 16.53 10.95
N ASP A 709 -39.43 16.47 9.62
CA ASP A 709 -40.21 15.48 8.86
C ASP A 709 -39.82 14.05 9.23
N SER A 710 -40.72 13.10 9.00
CA SER A 710 -40.42 11.70 9.27
C SER A 710 -39.39 11.15 8.27
N ALA A 711 -38.64 10.14 8.69
CA ALA A 711 -37.73 9.41 7.80
C ALA A 711 -38.47 8.83 6.57
N SER A 712 -39.75 8.47 6.70
CA SER A 712 -40.57 7.97 5.59
C SER A 712 -40.87 9.07 4.57
N ASP A 713 -41.18 10.29 5.01
CA ASP A 713 -41.49 11.41 4.13
C ASP A 713 -40.22 11.89 3.41
N SER A 714 -39.11 11.99 4.14
CA SER A 714 -37.80 12.27 3.55
C SER A 714 -37.36 11.18 2.56
N MET A 715 -37.61 9.90 2.86
CA MET A 715 -37.30 8.80 1.94
C MET A 715 -38.15 8.84 0.66
N LYS A 716 -39.43 9.22 0.77
CA LYS A 716 -40.33 9.41 -0.39
C LYS A 716 -39.80 10.50 -1.32
N ASN A 717 -39.46 11.66 -0.77
CA ASN A 717 -38.95 12.80 -1.55
C ASN A 717 -37.55 12.53 -2.11
N PHE A 718 -36.69 11.84 -1.36
CA PHE A 718 -35.35 11.46 -1.85
C PHE A 718 -35.44 10.48 -3.02
N ASN A 719 -36.37 9.51 -2.99
CA ASN A 719 -36.64 8.65 -4.13
C ASN A 719 -37.24 9.41 -5.33
N LEU A 720 -38.02 10.47 -5.10
CA LEU A 720 -38.48 11.37 -6.17
C LEU A 720 -37.31 12.12 -6.82
N MET A 721 -36.37 12.68 -6.04
CA MET A 721 -35.13 13.29 -6.55
C MET A 721 -34.31 12.29 -7.39
N CYS A 722 -34.15 11.05 -6.90
CA CYS A 722 -33.43 10.00 -7.63
C CYS A 722 -34.15 9.53 -8.90
N SER A 723 -35.44 9.83 -9.08
CA SER A 723 -36.20 9.41 -10.27
C SER A 723 -35.93 10.24 -11.53
N GLY A 724 -35.24 11.37 -11.40
CA GLY A 724 -34.92 12.27 -12.51
C GLY A 724 -36.09 13.11 -13.05
N LYS A 725 -37.30 12.98 -12.48
CA LYS A 725 -38.48 13.76 -12.84
C LYS A 725 -38.33 15.24 -12.45
N GLU A 726 -38.98 16.14 -13.18
CA GLU A 726 -38.98 17.59 -12.89
C GLU A 726 -39.43 17.91 -11.46
N GLU A 727 -40.40 17.17 -10.93
CA GLU A 727 -40.94 17.33 -9.58
C GLU A 727 -39.87 17.15 -8.48
N GLY A 728 -38.81 16.38 -8.76
CA GLY A 728 -37.71 16.16 -7.83
C GLY A 728 -36.70 17.32 -7.78
N LYS A 729 -36.67 18.22 -8.78
CA LYS A 729 -35.73 19.36 -8.79
C LYS A 729 -36.01 20.40 -7.70
N ALA A 730 -37.24 20.45 -7.20
CA ALA A 730 -37.59 21.31 -6.07
C ALA A 730 -36.89 20.88 -4.77
N TRP A 731 -36.50 19.60 -4.66
CA TRP A 731 -35.99 19.01 -3.42
C TRP A 731 -34.47 18.88 -3.40
N CYS A 732 -33.88 19.12 -2.23
CA CYS A 732 -32.51 18.72 -1.90
C CYS A 732 -32.51 17.81 -0.66
N LEU A 733 -31.40 17.10 -0.41
CA LEU A 733 -31.17 16.40 0.85
C LEU A 733 -30.22 17.23 1.70
N ARG A 734 -30.54 17.45 2.97
CA ARG A 734 -29.70 18.16 3.94
C ARG A 734 -29.30 17.24 5.08
N ALA A 735 -28.06 17.36 5.55
CA ALA A 735 -27.65 16.73 6.80
C ALA A 735 -28.36 17.43 7.97
N LYS A 736 -28.75 16.67 9.00
CA LYS A 736 -29.29 17.19 10.25
C LYS A 736 -28.17 17.26 11.28
N ILE A 737 -27.52 18.42 11.38
CA ILE A 737 -26.39 18.66 12.28
C ILE A 737 -26.85 19.72 13.29
N ASP A 738 -26.35 20.96 13.18
CA ASP A 738 -26.60 22.01 14.17
C ASP A 738 -26.76 23.37 13.49
N MET A 739 -28.00 23.83 13.39
CA MET A 739 -28.34 25.17 12.90
C MET A 739 -27.84 26.29 13.81
N SER A 740 -27.58 26.01 15.09
CA SER A 740 -27.04 26.98 16.05
C SER A 740 -25.53 27.17 15.95
N SER A 741 -24.82 26.29 15.23
CA SER A 741 -23.35 26.29 15.13
C SER A 741 -22.77 27.63 14.67
N ASP A 742 -21.70 28.10 15.32
CA ASP A 742 -20.97 29.27 14.85
C ASP A 742 -20.23 29.00 13.52
N ASN A 743 -19.88 27.74 13.24
CA ASN A 743 -19.42 27.34 11.91
C ASN A 743 -20.61 27.17 10.95
N GLY A 744 -20.79 28.13 10.04
CA GLY A 744 -21.86 28.12 9.04
C GLY A 744 -21.90 26.87 8.13
N THR A 745 -20.79 26.14 7.95
CA THR A 745 -20.78 24.90 7.15
C THR A 745 -21.45 23.71 7.85
N LEU A 746 -21.61 23.76 9.19
CA LEU A 746 -22.30 22.75 9.99
C LEU A 746 -23.81 23.03 10.15
N ARG A 747 -24.30 24.17 9.65
CA ARG A 747 -25.73 24.52 9.66
C ARG A 747 -26.46 23.80 8.54
N ASP A 748 -26.80 22.55 8.82
CA ASP A 748 -27.53 21.60 7.96
C ASP A 748 -27.13 21.71 6.47
N PRO A 749 -25.90 21.32 6.10
CA PRO A 749 -25.40 21.42 4.73
C PRO A 749 -26.14 20.49 3.77
N VAL A 750 -26.25 20.92 2.51
CA VAL A 750 -26.82 20.12 1.42
C VAL A 750 -25.87 18.97 1.06
N LEU A 751 -26.41 17.76 0.99
CA LEU A 751 -25.73 16.50 0.61
C LEU A 751 -26.06 16.10 -0.84
N TYR A 752 -27.32 16.24 -1.26
CA TYR A 752 -27.80 15.88 -2.60
C TYR A 752 -28.65 16.99 -3.21
N ARG A 753 -28.54 17.13 -4.53
CA ARG A 753 -29.39 17.95 -5.39
C ARG A 753 -29.62 17.19 -6.71
N GLN A 754 -30.76 17.37 -7.35
CA GLN A 754 -30.99 16.81 -8.67
C GLN A 754 -30.32 17.66 -9.75
N ASN A 755 -29.64 17.03 -10.71
CA ASN A 755 -29.12 17.67 -11.92
C ASN A 755 -29.54 16.80 -13.12
N THR A 756 -30.21 17.38 -14.10
CA THR A 756 -30.69 16.68 -15.30
C THR A 756 -29.69 16.72 -16.46
N THR A 757 -28.52 17.34 -16.27
CA THR A 757 -27.45 17.35 -17.27
C THR A 757 -26.77 15.97 -17.35
N PRO A 758 -26.67 15.34 -18.52
CA PRO A 758 -25.93 14.08 -18.68
C PRO A 758 -24.45 14.21 -18.30
N HIS A 759 -23.87 13.13 -17.77
CA HIS A 759 -22.49 13.14 -17.27
C HIS A 759 -21.45 13.27 -18.39
N HIS A 760 -20.34 13.91 -18.05
CA HIS A 760 -19.41 14.56 -18.95
C HIS A 760 -18.52 13.68 -19.82
N ARG A 761 -18.80 12.37 -19.79
CA ARG A 761 -18.30 11.40 -20.77
C ARG A 761 -18.93 11.63 -22.16
N SER A 762 -18.98 12.91 -22.58
CA SER A 762 -19.93 13.46 -23.57
C SER A 762 -19.66 14.86 -24.22
N GLY A 763 -18.59 15.65 -23.95
CA GLY A 763 -18.29 16.86 -24.80
C GLY A 763 -17.44 18.03 -24.19
N THR A 764 -17.00 19.03 -24.99
CA THR A 764 -15.68 19.76 -24.83
C THR A 764 -15.61 21.33 -24.62
N LYS A 765 -14.58 21.85 -23.87
CA LYS A 765 -13.45 22.81 -24.17
C LYS A 765 -12.96 23.93 -23.19
N PHE A 766 -11.60 24.11 -23.10
CA PHE A 766 -10.68 25.19 -22.54
C PHE A 766 -10.40 25.31 -20.99
N PRO A 767 -9.30 25.94 -20.42
CA PRO A 767 -7.87 26.19 -20.77
C PRO A 767 -6.81 25.59 -19.75
N THR A 768 -5.49 25.43 -20.07
CA THR A 768 -4.74 24.18 -19.65
C THR A 768 -3.26 24.17 -19.14
N VAL A 769 -2.82 23.08 -18.46
CA VAL A 769 -1.38 22.76 -18.20
C VAL A 769 -0.64 22.43 -19.49
N ARG A 770 -1.25 21.68 -20.42
CA ARG A 770 -0.75 21.56 -21.81
C ARG A 770 -0.40 22.92 -22.42
N GLY A 771 -1.07 24.02 -22.05
CA GLY A 771 -0.73 25.39 -22.44
C GLY A 771 0.58 25.88 -21.84
N VAL A 772 0.78 25.75 -20.53
CA VAL A 772 2.03 26.19 -19.88
C VAL A 772 3.23 25.26 -20.18
N SER A 773 2.98 23.96 -20.37
CA SER A 773 3.98 23.00 -20.87
C SER A 773 4.40 23.34 -22.30
N ARG A 774 3.45 23.64 -23.21
CA ARG A 774 3.73 24.10 -24.59
C ARG A 774 4.49 25.44 -24.62
N ARG A 775 4.33 26.30 -23.61
CA ARG A 775 5.11 27.54 -23.40
C ARG A 775 6.57 27.30 -22.93
N GLY A 776 6.99 26.04 -22.73
CA GLY A 776 8.38 25.69 -22.44
C GLY A 776 8.72 25.63 -20.94
N ILE A 777 7.79 25.13 -20.12
CA ILE A 777 8.08 24.78 -18.73
C ILE A 777 8.90 23.49 -18.67
N ASP A 778 10.00 23.55 -17.93
CA ASP A 778 10.76 22.41 -17.45
C ASP A 778 10.11 21.78 -16.23
N VAL A 779 10.05 20.45 -16.24
CA VAL A 779 9.36 19.62 -15.25
C VAL A 779 10.04 19.66 -13.89
N ASP A 780 11.36 19.59 -13.87
CA ASP A 780 12.14 19.57 -12.64
C ASP A 780 12.25 20.97 -12.04
N ALA A 781 12.23 22.02 -12.88
CA ALA A 781 12.03 23.38 -12.40
C ALA A 781 10.65 23.57 -11.75
N LEU A 782 9.57 23.05 -12.35
CA LEU A 782 8.23 23.08 -11.75
C LEU A 782 8.19 22.31 -10.44
N LYS A 783 8.83 21.13 -10.36
CA LYS A 783 9.00 20.36 -9.12
C LYS A 783 9.72 21.16 -8.04
N LYS A 784 10.89 21.73 -8.35
CA LYS A 784 11.69 22.52 -7.41
C LYS A 784 10.94 23.77 -6.94
N PHE A 785 10.28 24.48 -7.86
CA PHE A 785 9.46 25.65 -7.53
C PHE A 785 8.29 25.29 -6.62
N MET A 786 7.56 24.20 -6.89
CA MET A 786 6.43 23.80 -6.05
C MET A 786 6.88 23.29 -4.67
N CYS A 787 7.98 22.55 -4.61
CA CYS A 787 8.54 22.10 -3.34
C CYS A 787 9.07 23.26 -2.47
N SER A 788 9.71 24.26 -3.08
CA SER A 788 10.23 25.43 -2.33
C SER A 788 9.14 26.33 -1.72
N GLN A 789 7.86 26.13 -2.08
CA GLN A 789 6.74 26.81 -1.42
C GLN A 789 6.42 26.25 -0.02
N GLY A 790 6.89 25.04 0.28
CA GLY A 790 6.62 24.33 1.54
C GLY A 790 5.13 23.97 1.76
N ALA A 791 4.93 23.13 2.78
CA ALA A 791 3.61 22.78 3.29
C ALA A 791 3.19 23.76 4.40
N SER A 792 2.49 24.84 4.02
CA SER A 792 2.03 25.89 4.93
C SER A 792 0.52 26.08 4.86
N ARG A 793 -0.09 26.45 6.00
CA ARG A 793 -1.52 26.84 6.10
C ARG A 793 -1.77 28.30 5.67
N ARG A 794 -0.72 29.10 5.42
CA ARG A 794 -0.88 30.46 4.90
C ARG A 794 -1.19 30.42 3.41
N VAL A 795 -2.26 31.11 2.99
CA VAL A 795 -2.49 31.43 1.58
C VAL A 795 -1.40 32.41 1.14
N VAL A 796 -0.67 32.07 0.09
CA VAL A 796 0.40 32.91 -0.47
C VAL A 796 0.13 33.05 -1.97
N ASN A 797 -0.23 34.25 -2.40
CA ASN A 797 -0.33 34.59 -3.81
C ASN A 797 1.09 34.78 -4.36
N MET A 798 1.40 34.12 -5.47
CA MET A 798 2.74 34.03 -6.02
C MET A 798 2.84 34.66 -7.40
N GLU A 799 3.86 35.48 -7.60
CA GLU A 799 4.18 36.08 -8.90
C GLU A 799 4.77 35.05 -9.87
N TRP A 800 4.34 35.12 -11.14
CA TRP A 800 4.92 34.34 -12.24
C TRP A 800 6.42 34.60 -12.46
N SER A 801 6.91 35.79 -12.10
CA SER A 801 8.33 36.22 -12.17
C SER A 801 9.27 35.18 -11.53
N LYS A 802 8.94 34.74 -10.30
CA LYS A 802 9.73 33.80 -9.50
C LYS A 802 9.74 32.39 -10.11
N PHE A 803 8.61 31.96 -10.66
CA PHE A 803 8.51 30.67 -11.34
C PHE A 803 9.40 30.64 -12.61
N TRP A 804 9.28 31.65 -13.47
CA TRP A 804 10.07 31.73 -14.71
C TRP A 804 11.57 31.90 -14.45
N ALA A 805 11.95 32.59 -13.38
CA ALA A 805 13.34 32.67 -12.93
C ALA A 805 13.92 31.30 -12.51
N GLU A 806 13.11 30.41 -11.92
CA GLU A 806 13.52 29.04 -11.59
C GLU A 806 13.56 28.16 -12.85
N ASN A 807 12.55 28.26 -13.72
CA ASN A 807 12.49 27.58 -15.02
C ASN A 807 13.74 27.83 -15.86
N LYS A 808 14.16 29.09 -15.92
CA LYS A 808 15.38 29.53 -16.59
C LYS A 808 16.64 28.82 -16.09
N LYS A 809 16.80 28.62 -14.77
CA LYS A 809 17.99 27.98 -14.20
C LYS A 809 18.16 26.54 -14.65
N GLU A 810 17.06 25.84 -14.90
CA GLU A 810 17.07 24.44 -15.34
C GLU A 810 17.34 24.35 -16.84
N ILE A 811 16.56 25.06 -17.67
CA ILE A 811 16.73 25.03 -19.14
C ILE A 811 18.10 25.57 -19.60
N ASP A 812 18.70 26.52 -18.88
CA ASP A 812 20.01 27.09 -19.23
C ASP A 812 21.16 26.06 -19.21
N LYS A 813 20.97 24.91 -18.54
CA LYS A 813 21.93 23.81 -18.46
C LYS A 813 22.03 22.98 -19.74
N TYR A 814 21.00 22.99 -20.59
CA TYR A 814 20.93 22.13 -21.78
C TYR A 814 20.46 22.84 -23.06
N ALA A 815 19.95 24.07 -22.97
CA ALA A 815 19.48 24.83 -24.13
C ALA A 815 20.63 25.20 -25.09
N LYS A 816 20.66 24.58 -26.27
CA LYS A 816 21.68 24.83 -27.30
C LYS A 816 21.60 26.26 -27.84
N ARG A 817 22.74 26.85 -28.20
CA ARG A 817 22.86 28.25 -28.65
C ARG A 817 22.78 28.39 -30.15
N PHE A 818 21.96 29.33 -30.62
CA PHE A 818 21.79 29.65 -32.04
C PHE A 818 21.75 31.18 -32.29
N MET A 819 21.82 31.58 -33.56
CA MET A 819 21.70 32.98 -33.99
C MET A 819 20.44 33.16 -34.84
N ALA A 820 19.76 34.28 -34.66
CA ALA A 820 18.73 34.78 -35.56
C ALA A 820 18.73 36.31 -35.50
N ILE A 821 18.41 36.96 -36.61
CA ILE A 821 18.42 38.41 -36.80
C ILE A 821 17.05 38.85 -37.34
N ASP A 822 16.59 40.05 -37.02
CA ASP A 822 15.28 40.52 -37.49
C ASP A 822 15.15 40.47 -39.01
N LYS A 823 13.99 40.07 -39.54
CA LYS A 823 13.78 40.04 -40.99
C LYS A 823 13.58 41.43 -41.58
N VAL A 824 13.08 42.38 -40.79
CA VAL A 824 12.76 43.75 -41.25
C VAL A 824 13.77 44.76 -40.68
N ASP A 825 13.99 44.74 -39.37
CA ASP A 825 14.84 45.72 -38.69
C ASP A 825 16.29 45.22 -38.51
N HIS A 826 16.96 44.95 -39.63
CA HIS A 826 18.38 44.60 -39.67
C HIS A 826 19.20 45.56 -40.54
N VAL A 827 20.52 45.55 -40.34
CA VAL A 827 21.49 46.32 -41.12
C VAL A 827 22.58 45.38 -41.64
N ALA A 828 22.94 45.51 -42.92
CA ALA A 828 24.04 44.75 -43.50
C ALA A 828 25.40 45.43 -43.23
N LEU A 829 26.34 44.65 -42.70
CA LEU A 829 27.76 45.01 -42.53
C LEU A 829 28.61 44.26 -43.57
N THR A 830 29.42 45.00 -44.31
CA THR A 830 30.40 44.44 -45.26
C THR A 830 31.81 44.45 -44.64
N ILE A 831 32.39 43.27 -44.45
CA ILE A 831 33.73 43.07 -43.88
C ILE A 831 34.74 42.99 -45.03
N THR A 832 35.44 44.09 -45.29
CA THR A 832 36.15 44.31 -46.57
C THR A 832 37.33 43.37 -46.81
N ASN A 833 38.03 42.97 -45.75
CA ASN A 833 39.22 42.11 -45.76
C ASN A 833 38.94 40.59 -45.59
N VAL A 834 37.68 40.16 -45.66
CA VAL A 834 37.28 38.75 -45.66
C VAL A 834 36.95 38.30 -47.10
N SER A 835 37.21 37.02 -47.41
CA SER A 835 36.95 36.44 -48.73
C SER A 835 35.47 36.48 -49.10
N ASN A 836 35.18 36.57 -50.40
CA ASN A 836 33.79 36.62 -50.91
C ASN A 836 33.03 35.29 -50.74
N GLY A 837 33.71 34.18 -50.43
CA GLY A 837 33.09 32.87 -50.25
C GLY A 837 32.48 32.66 -48.86
N VAL A 838 31.67 31.62 -48.71
CA VAL A 838 31.13 31.20 -47.41
C VAL A 838 32.19 30.40 -46.66
N GLY A 839 32.60 30.89 -45.49
CA GLY A 839 33.46 30.19 -44.55
C GLY A 839 32.67 29.52 -43.42
N PHE A 840 33.37 28.82 -42.53
CA PHE A 840 32.79 28.17 -41.37
C PHE A 840 33.64 28.41 -40.12
N LEU A 841 32.96 28.73 -39.01
CA LEU A 841 33.52 28.89 -37.68
C LEU A 841 33.00 27.77 -36.77
N SER A 842 33.89 26.98 -36.19
CA SER A 842 33.52 25.95 -35.21
C SER A 842 33.35 26.58 -33.82
N THR A 843 32.16 26.46 -33.24
CA THR A 843 31.81 27.04 -31.93
C THR A 843 31.06 26.02 -31.08
N ASP A 844 31.11 26.12 -29.76
CA ASP A 844 30.40 25.17 -28.89
C ASP A 844 28.88 25.40 -28.92
N TYR A 845 28.09 24.31 -28.91
CA TYR A 845 26.63 24.41 -28.78
C TYR A 845 26.20 24.99 -27.43
N LEU A 846 26.95 24.70 -26.36
CA LEU A 846 26.75 25.25 -25.03
C LEU A 846 28.10 25.56 -24.38
N PRO A 847 28.51 26.83 -24.22
CA PRO A 847 29.86 27.15 -23.74
C PRO A 847 30.12 26.78 -22.28
N LYS A 848 29.05 26.56 -21.50
CA LYS A 848 29.13 26.11 -20.11
C LYS A 848 29.40 24.61 -19.99
N ASP A 849 29.12 23.85 -21.03
CA ASP A 849 29.28 22.40 -21.06
C ASP A 849 29.71 21.93 -22.46
N PRO A 850 31.03 21.74 -22.68
CA PRO A 850 31.57 21.26 -23.95
C PRO A 850 31.08 19.87 -24.39
N SER A 851 30.45 19.07 -23.51
CA SER A 851 29.93 17.74 -23.86
C SER A 851 28.80 17.78 -24.89
N PHE A 852 28.09 18.91 -25.01
CA PHE A 852 27.08 19.15 -26.05
C PHE A 852 27.67 19.30 -27.46
N GLY A 853 29.00 19.29 -27.59
CA GLY A 853 29.71 19.30 -28.87
C GLY A 853 29.73 20.67 -29.56
N LYS A 854 30.20 20.67 -30.80
CA LYS A 854 30.39 21.89 -31.60
C LYS A 854 29.43 21.98 -32.78
N ARG A 855 29.13 23.22 -33.17
CA ARG A 855 28.37 23.63 -34.35
C ARG A 855 29.24 24.41 -35.30
N LEU A 856 28.90 24.36 -36.59
CA LEU A 856 29.51 25.19 -37.62
C LEU A 856 28.61 26.40 -37.89
N VAL A 857 29.08 27.59 -37.53
CA VAL A 857 28.44 28.87 -37.87
C VAL A 857 29.02 29.33 -39.20
N ARG A 858 28.18 29.70 -40.18
CA ARG A 858 28.68 30.24 -41.46
C ARG A 858 29.26 31.64 -41.25
N THR A 859 30.34 31.95 -41.95
CA THR A 859 30.92 33.29 -42.07
C THR A 859 30.88 33.72 -43.54
N SER A 860 30.77 35.03 -43.78
CA SER A 860 30.72 35.60 -45.14
C SER A 860 31.14 37.06 -45.10
N LYS A 861 31.58 37.58 -46.25
CA LYS A 861 31.92 39.00 -46.41
C LYS A 861 30.80 39.97 -46.01
N LYS A 862 29.54 39.59 -46.23
CA LYS A 862 28.36 40.32 -45.75
C LYS A 862 27.74 39.60 -44.56
N VAL A 863 27.39 40.35 -43.52
CA VAL A 863 26.61 39.86 -42.37
C VAL A 863 25.45 40.79 -42.08
N LEU A 864 24.40 40.24 -41.48
CA LEU A 864 23.23 40.95 -40.97
C LEU A 864 23.40 41.16 -39.46
N LEU A 865 23.12 42.38 -38.99
CA LEU A 865 23.13 42.79 -37.59
C LEU A 865 21.74 43.31 -37.21
N GLU A 866 21.36 43.20 -35.93
CA GLU A 866 20.15 43.85 -35.41
C GLU A 866 20.30 45.38 -35.53
N LYS A 867 19.32 46.07 -36.11
CA LYS A 867 19.38 47.53 -36.31
C LYS A 867 19.55 48.30 -35.00
N VAL A 868 18.88 47.85 -33.94
CA VAL A 868 18.97 48.43 -32.58
C VAL A 868 20.37 48.30 -31.95
N ASP A 869 21.19 47.33 -32.37
CA ASP A 869 22.59 47.22 -31.91
C ASP A 869 23.52 48.19 -32.67
N CYS A 870 23.08 48.70 -33.83
CA CYS A 870 23.81 49.61 -34.72
C CYS A 870 23.61 51.10 -34.42
N ASP A 871 22.59 51.48 -33.64
CA ASP A 871 22.31 52.88 -33.34
C ASP A 871 23.46 53.55 -32.58
N GLY A 872 23.92 54.70 -33.09
CA GLY A 872 25.05 55.46 -32.54
C GLY A 872 26.42 54.80 -32.73
N MET A 873 26.61 53.97 -33.76
CA MET A 873 27.93 53.48 -34.17
C MET A 873 28.79 54.59 -34.81
N GLU A 874 30.09 54.59 -34.52
CA GLU A 874 31.04 55.59 -35.02
C GLU A 874 32.13 54.96 -35.92
N VAL A 875 32.64 55.73 -36.89
CA VAL A 875 33.82 55.30 -37.67
C VAL A 875 35.04 55.19 -36.76
N GLY A 876 35.76 54.08 -36.86
CA GLY A 876 36.88 53.71 -35.98
C GLY A 876 36.47 52.89 -34.75
N GLU A 877 35.17 52.73 -34.46
CA GLU A 877 34.69 51.92 -33.35
C GLU A 877 35.00 50.42 -33.55
N ASN A 878 35.54 49.78 -32.52
CA ASN A 878 35.71 48.33 -32.45
C ASN A 878 34.46 47.68 -31.89
N ILE A 879 33.85 46.78 -32.67
CA ILE A 879 32.70 45.97 -32.29
C ILE A 879 33.08 44.48 -32.27
N VAL A 880 32.49 43.70 -31.36
CA VAL A 880 32.69 42.25 -31.30
C VAL A 880 31.52 41.54 -31.97
N LEU A 881 31.77 40.89 -33.10
CA LEU A 881 30.85 39.91 -33.67
C LEU A 881 30.92 38.64 -32.82
N THR A 882 29.83 38.32 -32.12
CA THR A 882 29.82 37.25 -31.11
C THR A 882 30.29 35.91 -31.69
N ARG A 883 31.26 35.27 -31.02
CA ARG A 883 32.05 34.10 -31.46
C ARG A 883 33.12 34.35 -32.53
N TRP A 884 32.95 35.31 -33.43
CA TRP A 884 33.86 35.48 -34.57
C TRP A 884 35.10 36.30 -34.19
N GLY A 885 34.93 37.51 -33.63
CA GLY A 885 36.05 38.37 -33.27
C GLY A 885 35.72 39.87 -33.38
N VAL A 886 36.77 40.70 -33.40
CA VAL A 886 36.64 42.16 -33.50
C VAL A 886 36.57 42.60 -34.96
N VAL A 887 35.66 43.52 -35.25
CA VAL A 887 35.61 44.29 -36.49
C VAL A 887 35.75 45.77 -36.14
N GLN A 888 36.67 46.47 -36.79
CA GLN A 888 36.75 47.92 -36.73
C GLN A 888 35.88 48.52 -37.84
N LEU A 889 34.95 49.41 -37.49
CA LEU A 889 34.10 50.09 -38.46
C LEU A 889 34.91 51.12 -39.25
N THR A 890 34.83 51.06 -40.57
CA THR A 890 35.46 52.02 -41.50
C THR A 890 34.45 52.97 -42.14
N LYS A 891 33.16 52.65 -42.07
CA LYS A 891 32.07 53.48 -42.60
C LYS A 891 30.76 53.13 -41.89
N VAL A 892 29.95 54.15 -41.62
CA VAL A 892 28.61 54.01 -41.02
C VAL A 892 27.49 54.64 -41.86
N ASP A 893 27.80 55.69 -42.64
CA ASP A 893 26.82 56.39 -43.48
C ASP A 893 26.45 55.60 -44.74
N GLY A 894 25.14 55.43 -44.97
CA GLY A 894 24.59 54.74 -46.14
C GLY A 894 24.83 53.22 -46.17
N GLY A 895 25.28 52.64 -45.06
CA GLY A 895 25.57 51.21 -44.91
C GLY A 895 26.87 50.98 -44.13
N LEU A 896 26.92 49.88 -43.37
CA LEU A 896 28.08 49.58 -42.52
C LEU A 896 29.18 48.88 -43.32
N GLU A 897 30.41 49.36 -43.21
CA GLU A 897 31.61 48.67 -43.69
C GLU A 897 32.66 48.64 -42.58
N GLY A 898 33.46 47.57 -42.55
CA GLY A 898 34.52 47.42 -41.55
C GLY A 898 35.60 46.43 -41.97
N VAL A 899 36.61 46.33 -41.13
CA VAL A 899 37.79 45.47 -41.29
C VAL A 899 37.84 44.52 -40.10
N PHE A 900 37.87 43.21 -40.35
CA PHE A 900 38.11 42.21 -39.31
C PHE A 900 39.53 42.36 -38.77
N VAL A 901 39.69 42.40 -37.45
CA VAL A 901 40.97 42.56 -36.77
C VAL A 901 41.37 41.21 -36.15
N PRO A 902 42.31 40.46 -36.77
CA PRO A 902 42.85 39.26 -36.15
C PRO A 902 43.42 39.57 -34.76
N ASP A 903 43.13 38.71 -33.80
CA ASP A 903 43.56 38.84 -32.40
C ASP A 903 43.21 40.18 -31.71
N GLY A 904 42.21 40.92 -32.24
CA GLY A 904 41.75 42.18 -31.67
C GLY A 904 41.17 42.04 -30.25
N ASP A 905 41.40 43.04 -29.40
CA ASP A 905 40.98 43.00 -28.00
C ASP A 905 39.46 43.06 -27.82
N VAL A 906 38.87 41.90 -27.58
CA VAL A 906 37.45 41.68 -27.29
C VAL A 906 36.97 42.42 -26.03
N LYS A 907 37.86 42.80 -25.10
CA LYS A 907 37.52 43.56 -23.88
C LYS A 907 37.50 45.07 -24.09
N ALA A 908 38.24 45.58 -25.08
CA ALA A 908 38.30 47.01 -25.40
C ALA A 908 37.12 47.50 -26.25
N ALA A 909 36.38 46.60 -26.88
CA ALA A 909 35.22 46.91 -27.70
C ALA A 909 34.01 47.36 -26.87
N LYS A 910 33.39 48.49 -27.23
CA LYS A 910 32.19 49.03 -26.56
C LYS A 910 30.97 48.11 -26.70
N ARG A 911 30.85 47.41 -27.84
CA ARG A 911 29.66 46.64 -28.23
C ARG A 911 30.01 45.19 -28.56
N LYS A 912 29.15 44.25 -28.14
CA LYS A 912 29.21 42.84 -28.52
C LYS A 912 27.87 42.40 -29.08
N ILE A 913 27.85 42.05 -30.37
CA ILE A 913 26.66 42.06 -31.23
C ILE A 913 26.36 40.64 -31.73
N SER A 914 25.08 40.32 -31.86
CA SER A 914 24.57 39.12 -32.54
C SER A 914 24.55 39.37 -34.05
N TRP A 915 25.00 38.39 -34.83
CA TRP A 915 25.14 38.53 -36.27
C TRP A 915 24.77 37.23 -36.98
N LEU A 916 24.45 37.33 -38.26
CA LEU A 916 24.22 36.19 -39.14
C LEU A 916 24.89 36.43 -40.49
N ALA A 917 25.50 35.39 -41.07
CA ALA A 917 26.00 35.44 -42.44
C ALA A 917 24.87 35.72 -43.44
N ASP A 918 25.05 36.65 -44.38
CA ASP A 918 24.08 36.92 -45.45
C ASP A 918 24.22 35.86 -46.55
N VAL A 919 23.50 34.74 -46.39
CA VAL A 919 23.64 33.53 -47.23
C VAL A 919 22.29 32.86 -47.51
N SER A 920 22.22 32.17 -48.65
CA SER A 920 20.98 31.54 -49.15
C SER A 920 20.42 30.41 -48.28
N GLU A 921 21.27 29.79 -47.45
CA GLU A 921 20.88 28.62 -46.65
C GLU A 921 20.18 28.96 -45.33
N ASN A 922 20.19 30.24 -44.94
CA ASN A 922 19.41 30.75 -43.81
C ASN A 922 17.92 30.40 -43.96
N ILE A 923 17.20 30.34 -42.84
CA ILE A 923 15.78 29.97 -42.84
C ILE A 923 14.87 31.07 -42.31
N PRO A 924 13.63 31.15 -42.80
CA PRO A 924 12.58 31.88 -42.11
C PRO A 924 12.22 31.17 -40.79
N VAL A 925 12.14 31.95 -39.73
CA VAL A 925 11.75 31.53 -38.38
C VAL A 925 10.70 32.50 -37.85
N ILE A 926 9.66 31.99 -37.21
CA ILE A 926 8.65 32.78 -36.51
C ILE A 926 8.91 32.64 -35.01
N LEU A 927 9.15 33.77 -34.34
CA LEU A 927 9.18 33.87 -32.88
C LEU A 927 7.79 34.27 -32.41
N SER A 928 7.13 33.42 -31.62
CA SER A 928 5.87 33.74 -30.97
C SER A 928 6.09 34.03 -29.48
N GLU A 929 5.67 35.20 -29.07
CA GLU A 929 5.78 35.73 -27.72
C GLU A 929 4.37 35.85 -27.13
N PHE A 930 4.21 35.57 -25.84
CA PHE A 930 2.92 35.52 -25.17
C PHE A 930 2.91 36.40 -23.93
N ASP A 931 1.78 37.04 -23.66
CA ASP A 931 1.53 37.83 -22.45
C ASP A 931 0.88 36.97 -21.34
N ASN A 932 0.51 37.62 -20.25
CA ASN A 932 -0.52 37.20 -19.32
C ASN A 932 -1.90 37.45 -19.93
N LEU A 933 -2.88 36.59 -19.60
CA LEU A 933 -4.28 36.77 -19.98
C LEU A 933 -4.98 37.89 -19.18
N ILE A 934 -4.38 38.28 -18.05
CA ILE A 934 -4.87 39.33 -17.15
C ILE A 934 -3.77 40.39 -17.06
N SER A 935 -4.12 41.65 -17.25
CA SER A 935 -3.19 42.79 -17.25
C SER A 935 -2.70 43.17 -15.84
N LYS A 936 -3.48 42.84 -14.79
CA LYS A 936 -3.15 43.08 -13.39
C LYS A 936 -2.38 41.91 -12.77
N GLU A 937 -1.23 42.18 -12.13
CA GLU A 937 -0.40 41.14 -11.48
C GLU A 937 -1.13 40.36 -10.37
N LYS A 938 -2.08 41.03 -9.68
CA LYS A 938 -2.94 40.45 -8.63
C LYS A 938 -4.29 41.14 -8.64
N LEU A 939 -5.36 40.35 -8.72
CA LEU A 939 -6.72 40.82 -8.46
C LEU A 939 -6.97 40.88 -6.93
N GLU A 940 -7.64 41.94 -6.48
CA GLU A 940 -8.19 42.14 -5.15
C GLU A 940 -9.68 41.77 -5.13
N GLU A 941 -10.32 41.70 -3.95
CA GLU A 941 -11.70 41.22 -3.81
C GLU A 941 -12.75 42.12 -4.51
N ASP A 942 -12.44 43.40 -4.69
CA ASP A 942 -13.33 44.39 -5.33
C ASP A 942 -13.14 44.48 -6.87
N ASP A 943 -12.18 43.74 -7.44
CA ASP A 943 -11.84 43.82 -8.87
C ASP A 943 -12.83 43.05 -9.75
N LYS A 944 -13.32 43.70 -10.81
CA LYS A 944 -14.03 43.03 -11.89
C LYS A 944 -13.03 42.41 -12.86
N PHE A 945 -13.11 41.10 -13.04
CA PHE A 945 -12.20 40.34 -13.90
C PHE A 945 -12.15 40.87 -15.34
N GLU A 946 -13.31 41.28 -15.87
CA GLU A 946 -13.52 41.75 -17.23
C GLU A 946 -12.69 43.00 -17.55
N ASP A 947 -12.54 43.90 -16.58
CA ASP A 947 -11.81 45.16 -16.72
C ASP A 947 -10.28 44.94 -16.83
N TYR A 948 -9.82 43.73 -16.51
CA TYR A 948 -8.40 43.35 -16.52
C TYR A 948 -8.05 42.27 -17.55
N ILE A 949 -8.96 41.88 -18.44
CA ILE A 949 -8.62 40.98 -19.56
C ILE A 949 -7.65 41.70 -20.49
N ASN A 950 -6.51 41.07 -20.78
CA ASN A 950 -5.56 41.61 -21.75
C ASN A 950 -6.03 41.29 -23.18
N PRO A 951 -6.26 42.28 -24.07
CA PRO A 951 -6.61 42.02 -25.47
C PRO A 951 -5.43 41.49 -26.30
N ASP A 952 -4.20 41.86 -25.95
CA ASP A 952 -2.98 41.60 -26.72
C ASP A 952 -2.15 40.51 -26.03
N THR A 953 -2.59 39.25 -26.16
CA THR A 953 -1.98 38.10 -25.46
C THR A 953 -0.88 37.38 -26.22
N GLN A 954 -0.69 37.68 -27.52
CA GLN A 954 0.30 37.04 -28.38
C GLN A 954 0.83 38.03 -29.43
N ALA A 955 2.14 38.01 -29.68
CA ALA A 955 2.77 38.73 -30.78
C ALA A 955 3.75 37.80 -31.52
N GLU A 956 3.83 37.93 -32.84
CA GLU A 956 4.77 37.18 -33.67
C GLU A 956 5.81 38.11 -34.34
N THR A 957 7.04 37.61 -34.48
CA THR A 957 8.14 38.25 -35.22
C THR A 957 8.72 37.29 -36.23
N GLU A 958 8.87 37.72 -37.48
CA GLU A 958 9.65 36.99 -38.46
C GLU A 958 11.13 37.34 -38.33
N VAL A 959 11.97 36.33 -38.17
CA VAL A 959 13.43 36.48 -38.10
C VAL A 959 14.12 35.57 -39.11
N ILE A 960 15.31 35.97 -39.54
CA ILE A 960 16.21 35.18 -40.38
C ILE A 960 17.08 34.37 -39.43
N GLY A 961 16.95 33.05 -39.48
CA GLY A 961 17.66 32.11 -38.60
C GLY A 961 18.85 31.43 -39.27
N ASP A 962 19.89 31.14 -38.46
CA ASP A 962 21.02 30.29 -38.86
C ASP A 962 20.54 28.94 -39.43
N ALA A 963 21.17 28.50 -40.52
CA ALA A 963 20.85 27.24 -41.19
C ALA A 963 21.00 26.01 -40.27
N GLY A 964 21.80 26.08 -39.20
CA GLY A 964 21.88 25.05 -38.16
C GLY A 964 20.55 24.76 -37.45
N LEU A 965 19.63 25.74 -37.41
CA LEU A 965 18.28 25.58 -36.85
C LEU A 965 17.42 24.56 -37.60
N LYS A 966 17.76 24.19 -38.85
CA LYS A 966 17.11 23.09 -39.60
C LYS A 966 17.23 21.73 -38.91
N THR A 967 18.19 21.57 -38.00
CA THR A 967 18.44 20.31 -37.27
C THR A 967 17.54 20.11 -36.05
N LEU A 968 16.79 21.15 -35.67
CA LEU A 968 15.96 21.13 -34.47
C LEU A 968 14.66 20.36 -34.66
N LYS A 969 14.26 19.65 -33.61
CA LYS A 969 13.03 18.88 -33.52
C LYS A 969 11.99 19.63 -32.68
N GLU A 970 10.72 19.25 -32.85
CA GLU A 970 9.67 19.75 -31.97
C GLU A 970 9.97 19.41 -30.50
N ASN A 971 9.70 20.34 -29.60
CA ASN A 971 10.04 20.33 -28.17
C ASN A 971 11.50 20.60 -27.81
N ASP A 972 12.43 20.73 -28.77
CA ASP A 972 13.80 21.16 -28.44
C ASP A 972 13.77 22.54 -27.76
N ILE A 973 14.52 22.68 -26.66
CA ILE A 973 14.73 23.96 -25.98
C ILE A 973 16.06 24.57 -26.44
N ILE A 974 16.03 25.81 -26.88
CA ILE A 974 17.19 26.55 -27.37
C ILE A 974 17.29 27.93 -26.72
N GLN A 975 18.46 28.56 -26.86
CA GLN A 975 18.59 30.01 -26.68
C GLN A 975 19.07 30.63 -28.00
N LEU A 976 18.34 31.64 -28.48
CA LEU A 976 18.84 32.56 -29.48
C LEU A 976 19.75 33.57 -28.74
N GLU A 977 21.04 33.60 -29.05
CA GLU A 977 21.99 34.48 -28.36
C GLU A 977 21.52 35.95 -28.47
N ARG A 978 21.59 36.69 -27.36
CA ARG A 978 21.00 38.03 -27.17
C ARG A 978 19.46 38.16 -27.27
N ARG A 979 18.73 37.21 -27.88
CA ARG A 979 17.25 37.24 -28.02
C ARG A 979 16.43 36.44 -26.98
N GLY A 980 17.04 35.53 -26.22
CA GLY A 980 16.36 34.79 -25.13
C GLY A 980 16.14 33.28 -25.39
N PHE A 981 15.33 32.65 -24.53
CA PHE A 981 15.07 31.20 -24.55
C PHE A 981 13.78 30.88 -25.30
N TYR A 982 13.77 29.78 -26.06
CA TYR A 982 12.65 29.37 -26.90
C TYR A 982 12.46 27.85 -26.90
N ARG A 983 11.21 27.39 -26.93
CA ARG A 983 10.83 26.01 -27.26
C ARG A 983 10.47 25.93 -28.74
N VAL A 984 10.94 24.91 -29.45
CA VAL A 984 10.46 24.61 -30.80
C VAL A 984 9.03 24.09 -30.72
N ASP A 985 8.07 24.89 -31.15
CA ASP A 985 6.66 24.49 -31.25
C ASP A 985 6.34 23.82 -32.59
N ARG A 986 7.08 24.16 -33.65
CA ARG A 986 7.06 23.45 -34.93
C ARG A 986 8.44 23.44 -35.56
N ALA A 987 8.97 22.26 -35.85
CA ALA A 987 10.25 22.10 -36.57
C ALA A 987 10.20 22.72 -37.99
N TYR A 988 11.36 23.09 -38.52
CA TYR A 988 11.48 23.61 -39.88
C TYR A 988 11.14 22.51 -40.91
N VAL A 989 10.31 22.83 -41.91
CA VAL A 989 10.00 21.91 -43.02
C VAL A 989 10.48 22.48 -44.35
N ASN A 990 10.07 23.70 -44.68
CA ASN A 990 10.48 24.43 -45.88
C ASN A 990 10.13 25.93 -45.72
N ASN A 991 10.46 26.78 -46.70
CA ASN A 991 10.21 28.22 -46.62
C ASN A 991 8.71 28.59 -46.46
N GLY A 992 7.78 27.75 -46.92
CA GLY A 992 6.33 27.93 -46.71
C GLY A 992 5.81 27.37 -45.38
N LYS A 993 6.65 26.63 -44.64
CA LYS A 993 6.39 26.10 -43.30
C LYS A 993 7.62 26.37 -42.42
N PRO A 994 7.83 27.65 -42.03
CA PRO A 994 8.99 28.07 -41.24
C PRO A 994 9.03 27.41 -39.86
N LEU A 995 10.22 27.42 -39.26
CA LEU A 995 10.43 27.04 -37.86
C LEU A 995 9.57 27.95 -36.97
N MET A 996 8.84 27.40 -36.00
CA MET A 996 8.07 28.18 -35.04
C MET A 996 8.63 27.98 -33.64
N LEU A 997 9.00 29.08 -32.99
CA LEU A 997 9.66 29.13 -31.70
C LEU A 997 8.79 29.89 -30.69
N PHE A 998 8.42 29.27 -29.59
CA PHE A 998 7.66 29.90 -28.51
C PHE A 998 8.62 30.43 -27.45
N MET A 999 8.55 31.73 -27.15
CA MET A 999 9.42 32.38 -26.16
C MET A 999 9.12 31.86 -24.75
N ILE A 1000 10.18 31.44 -24.05
CA ILE A 1000 10.16 31.02 -22.66
C ILE A 1000 10.59 32.23 -21.80
N PRO A 1001 9.73 32.76 -20.93
CA PRO A 1001 10.09 33.91 -20.09
C PRO A 1001 11.26 33.59 -19.14
N ASP A 1002 12.10 34.60 -18.87
CA ASP A 1002 13.32 34.47 -18.06
C ASP A 1002 13.19 34.99 -16.61
N GLY A 1003 11.98 35.43 -16.24
CA GLY A 1003 11.62 35.95 -14.91
C GLY A 1003 11.91 37.42 -14.66
N LYS A 1004 12.53 38.15 -15.59
CA LYS A 1004 12.76 39.61 -15.46
C LYS A 1004 11.56 40.43 -15.92
N LYS A 1005 11.42 41.65 -15.37
CA LYS A 1005 10.46 42.67 -15.84
C LYS A 1005 10.86 43.37 -17.15
N LYS A 1006 12.12 43.25 -17.61
CA LYS A 1006 12.59 43.84 -18.89
C LYS A 1006 12.77 42.73 -19.93
N ALA A 1007 12.15 42.91 -21.10
CA ALA A 1007 12.23 41.96 -22.21
C ALA A 1007 13.65 41.80 -22.78
N MET A 1008 13.89 40.66 -23.44
CA MET A 1008 15.16 40.30 -24.12
C MET A 1008 15.01 40.27 -25.66
N SER A 1009 13.83 40.65 -26.17
CA SER A 1009 13.40 40.57 -27.57
C SER A 1009 13.24 41.97 -28.17
N GLY A 1010 13.51 42.15 -29.46
CA GLY A 1010 13.35 43.43 -30.18
C GLY A 1010 11.89 43.90 -30.38
N LEU A 1011 10.91 43.18 -29.87
CA LEU A 1011 9.50 43.60 -29.82
C LEU A 1011 9.24 44.56 -28.65
N ASP A 1012 9.74 45.79 -28.76
CA ASP A 1012 9.32 46.89 -27.90
C ASP A 1012 7.88 47.31 -28.25
N GLY A 1013 7.01 47.44 -27.24
CA GLY A 1013 5.70 48.09 -27.34
C GLY A 1013 4.51 47.29 -27.90
N LYS A 1014 4.61 45.99 -28.18
CA LYS A 1014 3.47 45.18 -28.71
C LYS A 1014 2.69 44.32 -27.71
N LEU A 1015 3.15 44.20 -26.46
CA LEU A 1015 2.54 43.35 -25.43
C LEU A 1015 2.54 44.10 -24.10
N ALA A 1016 1.44 44.00 -23.32
CA ALA A 1016 1.17 44.81 -22.14
C ALA A 1016 2.07 44.54 -20.91
N HIS A 1017 2.67 43.34 -20.79
CA HIS A 1017 3.64 43.02 -19.73
C HIS A 1017 5.05 43.64 -19.90
N ARG A 1018 5.22 44.66 -20.75
CA ARG A 1018 6.52 45.21 -21.17
C ARG A 1018 6.66 46.70 -20.92
#